data_AF-A0A1G2FJA4-F1
#
_entry.id   AF-A0A1G2FJA4-F1
#
_cell.length_a   1.000
_cell.length_b   1.000
_cell.length_c   1.000
_cell.angle_alpha   90.00
_cell.angle_beta   90.00
_cell.angle_gamma   90.00
#
_symmetry.space_group_name_H-M   'P 1'
#
loop_
_entity.id
_entity.type
_entity.pdbx_description
1 polymer ?
#
loop_
_entity_poly.entity_id
_entity_poly.type
_entity_poly.pdbx_seq_one_letter_code
_entity_poly.pdbx_strand_id
1 'polypeptide(L)'
;MMAFLTKFLGDSNERILKKLHPIVDEINELEPQFEHFSNEELKEKSEELKKEIRESGNNNFDKILPKGFALVREAAKRTIGQRHFDVQLMGGMVLHQGKIAEMKTGEGKTLAATLPVYLNGLAGKGVHVVTVNDYLARRDANWMGPIYHLLGLSCASIQHEKAYLYEPRVIDKNEVTIETQNLREISRKEAYEADITYGTNNEFGFDYLRDNLSQSLTMMVQREPYFAIIDEVDSILIDEARTPLIISAPDAESTKMYEQFSKIVPQLKENADYNIDEKMRAATLTEEGINKVEKILGLGNIYEEGGIRYVHHLEQALRAQALFKRDRDYVVKDGQVIIVDEFTGRLMPGRRYSQGLHQALEAKEKVLVQEESRTLATITFQNYFRLYKKLAGMTGTAVTSAEEFHKVYGLEAVVIPTNKPMIREDLSDRIYKSEKGKFQAVVREIKDRHEKGQPILTGTVSIEKNELLSALLKKEGVSHEVLNAKNHEREAQIIAEAGKKGAVTVATNMAGRGVDIKLEEGVVELGGLHIIGTERHEARRIDNQLRGRSGRQGDPGSSQFFVSLEDDLMRIFGGDRIKNLMERLKVPEDQPIENKIISKAIESAQAKIEGFNFDARKHVLEYDDVVNKQREVIYKKRKEVLKSEDLKPQILEVIRNEIKRIVEFHTQGYADNWNYKEISEVIKSIFPIKIDDLEKTLRDFQSPEQMSDYLINLAESAYQEKEKEIEEKNMRQIEKFIFLRNIDILWMEHLDNLEHLRDSVRLRAYGQKDPLVEYKNEGHRLFQKLLAAIQSGLVNTIYKVSLAPVHSYSERAFNTLSTREESRGKISRNSPCPCGSGKKFKKCHGA
;
A
#
# COMPACT_ATOMS: atom_id res chain seq x y z
N MET A 1 36.04 15.46 -7.55
CA MET A 1 36.00 15.53 -6.08
C MET A 1 35.64 14.17 -5.45
N MET A 2 34.55 13.51 -5.87
CA MET A 2 34.17 12.16 -5.42
C MET A 2 35.26 11.08 -5.58
N ALA A 3 35.91 10.98 -6.76
CA ALA A 3 36.94 9.98 -7.04
C ALA A 3 38.24 10.13 -6.20
N PHE A 4 38.48 11.32 -5.63
CA PHE A 4 39.65 11.58 -4.77
C PHE A 4 39.33 11.24 -3.30
N LEU A 5 38.08 11.49 -2.88
CA LEU A 5 37.57 11.11 -1.56
C LEU A 5 37.41 9.60 -1.40
N THR A 6 36.92 8.87 -2.40
CA THR A 6 36.88 7.39 -2.37
C THR A 6 38.26 6.76 -2.31
N LYS A 7 39.27 7.38 -2.94
CA LYS A 7 40.65 6.88 -2.93
C LYS A 7 41.36 7.07 -1.57
N PHE A 8 40.94 8.07 -0.79
CA PHE A 8 41.51 8.39 0.53
C PHE A 8 40.75 7.75 1.70
N LEU A 9 39.43 7.61 1.58
CA LEU A 9 38.56 7.02 2.61
C LEU A 9 38.20 5.56 2.35
N GLY A 10 38.60 4.98 1.20
CA GLY A 10 38.18 3.63 0.75
C GLY A 10 36.72 3.58 0.31
N ASP A 11 36.38 2.69 -0.63
CA ASP A 11 34.99 2.45 -1.01
C ASP A 11 34.24 1.77 0.16
N SER A 12 33.14 2.38 0.61
CA SER A 12 32.29 1.82 1.66
C SER A 12 31.77 0.44 1.29
N ASN A 13 31.50 0.19 0.00
CA ASN A 13 31.03 -1.10 -0.48
C ASN A 13 32.12 -2.17 -0.38
N GLU A 14 33.34 -1.88 -0.83
CA GLU A 14 34.49 -2.81 -0.71
C GLU A 14 34.78 -3.20 0.74
N ARG A 15 34.66 -2.25 1.68
CA ARG A 15 34.86 -2.54 3.11
C ARG A 15 33.82 -3.51 3.67
N ILE A 16 32.57 -3.41 3.22
CA ILE A 16 31.51 -4.35 3.60
C ILE A 16 31.83 -5.73 3.02
N LEU A 17 32.14 -5.82 1.72
CA LEU A 17 32.44 -7.09 1.05
C LEU A 17 33.65 -7.81 1.68
N LYS A 18 34.72 -7.06 2.02
CA LYS A 18 35.90 -7.63 2.72
C LYS A 18 35.57 -8.26 4.06
N LYS A 19 34.53 -7.79 4.77
CA LYS A 19 34.07 -8.39 6.03
C LYS A 19 33.22 -9.65 5.81
N LEU A 20 32.58 -9.79 4.65
CA LEU A 20 31.75 -10.95 4.31
C LEU A 20 32.59 -12.15 3.84
N HIS A 21 33.72 -11.90 3.16
CA HIS A 21 34.57 -12.96 2.61
C HIS A 21 34.99 -14.04 3.63
N PRO A 22 35.52 -13.71 4.82
CA PRO A 22 35.91 -14.74 5.80
C PRO A 22 34.75 -15.65 6.21
N ILE A 23 33.52 -15.12 6.24
CA ILE A 23 32.33 -15.90 6.59
C ILE A 23 31.91 -16.80 5.41
N VAL A 24 32.07 -16.34 4.16
CA VAL A 24 31.90 -17.19 2.97
C VAL A 24 32.87 -18.37 3.02
N ASP A 25 34.14 -18.12 3.36
CA ASP A 25 35.16 -19.16 3.48
C ASP A 25 34.78 -20.18 4.57
N GLU A 26 34.32 -19.72 5.74
CA GLU A 26 33.83 -20.61 6.81
C GLU A 26 32.62 -21.47 6.35
N ILE A 27 31.66 -20.89 5.63
CA ILE A 27 30.52 -21.65 5.09
C ILE A 27 31.00 -22.70 4.06
N ASN A 28 31.99 -22.35 3.23
CA ASN A 28 32.57 -23.26 2.26
C ASN A 28 33.35 -24.41 2.93
N GLU A 29 34.04 -24.15 4.04
CA GLU A 29 34.74 -25.17 4.83
C GLU A 29 33.78 -26.18 5.49
N LEU A 30 32.56 -25.76 5.81
CA LEU A 30 31.53 -26.65 6.37
C LEU A 30 30.92 -27.59 5.31
N GLU A 31 30.92 -27.22 4.04
CA GLU A 31 30.21 -27.98 2.98
C GLU A 31 30.53 -29.48 2.95
N PRO A 32 31.80 -29.94 2.98
CA PRO A 32 32.12 -31.38 2.95
C PRO A 32 31.52 -32.16 4.12
N GLN A 33 31.40 -31.53 5.29
CA GLN A 33 30.78 -32.16 6.47
C GLN A 33 29.28 -32.36 6.25
N PHE A 34 28.59 -31.35 5.71
CA PHE A 34 27.13 -31.37 5.52
C PHE A 34 26.70 -32.26 4.36
N GLU A 35 27.54 -32.42 3.32
CA GLU A 35 27.32 -33.37 2.23
C GLU A 35 27.17 -34.81 2.73
N HIS A 36 27.88 -35.19 3.80
CA HIS A 36 27.84 -36.54 4.37
C HIS A 36 26.62 -36.83 5.25
N PHE A 37 25.89 -35.81 5.71
CA PHE A 37 24.70 -36.02 6.53
C PHE A 37 23.54 -36.60 5.72
N SER A 38 22.73 -37.45 6.33
CA SER A 38 21.41 -37.85 5.85
C SER A 38 20.40 -36.69 5.94
N ASN A 39 19.23 -36.85 5.33
CA ASN A 39 18.17 -35.84 5.41
C ASN A 39 17.64 -35.69 6.84
N GLU A 40 17.58 -36.79 7.57
CA GLU A 40 17.23 -36.85 8.99
C GLU A 40 18.24 -36.08 9.83
N GLU A 41 19.55 -36.31 9.62
CA GLU A 41 20.61 -35.59 10.32
C GLU A 41 20.60 -34.08 10.01
N LEU A 42 20.35 -33.66 8.76
CA LEU A 42 20.20 -32.24 8.42
C LEU A 42 19.03 -31.59 9.19
N LYS A 43 17.91 -32.30 9.32
CA LYS A 43 16.75 -31.84 10.09
C LYS A 43 17.06 -31.78 11.59
N GLU A 44 17.77 -32.77 12.13
CA GLU A 44 18.23 -32.75 13.54
C GLU A 44 19.14 -31.56 13.82
N LYS A 45 20.09 -31.26 12.92
CA LYS A 45 20.95 -30.07 13.02
C LYS A 45 20.17 -28.76 12.93
N SER A 46 19.15 -28.69 12.09
CA SER A 46 18.23 -27.55 12.08
C SER A 46 17.52 -27.37 13.43
N GLU A 47 17.01 -28.45 14.01
CA GLU A 47 16.34 -28.42 15.31
C GLU A 47 17.29 -28.07 16.47
N GLU A 48 18.58 -28.46 16.41
CA GLU A 48 19.62 -28.00 17.34
C GLU A 48 19.77 -26.46 17.28
N LEU A 49 19.93 -25.88 16.08
CA LEU A 49 20.06 -24.42 15.91
C LEU A 49 18.79 -23.68 16.35
N LYS A 50 17.62 -24.26 16.08
CA LYS A 50 16.32 -23.71 16.49
C LYS A 50 16.20 -23.62 18.01
N LYS A 51 16.61 -24.67 18.73
CA LYS A 51 16.67 -24.67 20.20
C LYS A 51 17.64 -23.60 20.70
N GLU A 52 18.86 -23.57 20.13
CA GLU A 52 19.89 -22.60 20.51
C GLU A 52 19.41 -21.14 20.37
N ILE A 53 18.73 -20.80 19.26
CA ILE A 53 18.18 -19.44 19.06
C ILE A 53 17.02 -19.11 19.98
N ARG A 54 16.14 -20.07 20.25
CA ARG A 54 14.98 -19.84 21.12
C ARG A 54 15.40 -19.69 22.60
N GLU A 55 16.48 -20.35 23.02
CA GLU A 55 17.04 -20.23 24.37
C GLU A 55 17.91 -18.97 24.54
N SER A 56 18.78 -18.67 23.56
CA SER A 56 19.72 -17.54 23.64
C SER A 56 19.14 -16.20 23.17
N GLY A 57 17.97 -16.21 22.54
CA GLY A 57 17.34 -15.04 21.93
C GLY A 57 18.10 -14.51 20.70
N ASN A 58 17.85 -13.24 20.34
CA ASN A 58 18.42 -12.65 19.12
C ASN A 58 19.94 -12.40 19.16
N ASN A 59 20.64 -12.68 20.27
CA ASN A 59 22.05 -12.34 20.46
C ASN A 59 23.04 -13.34 19.84
N ASN A 60 22.54 -14.42 19.23
CA ASN A 60 23.37 -15.53 18.76
C ASN A 60 23.32 -15.76 17.24
N PHE A 61 22.54 -14.96 16.50
CA PHE A 61 22.37 -15.14 15.05
C PHE A 61 23.69 -15.12 14.27
N ASP A 62 24.61 -14.21 14.60
CA ASP A 62 25.89 -14.10 13.89
C ASP A 62 26.78 -15.34 14.07
N LYS A 63 26.72 -16.00 15.24
CA LYS A 63 27.53 -17.20 15.50
C LYS A 63 26.97 -18.44 14.81
N ILE A 64 25.65 -18.54 14.69
CA ILE A 64 25.01 -19.67 14.02
C ILE A 64 24.90 -19.49 12.51
N LEU A 65 25.11 -18.27 12.00
CA LEU A 65 24.94 -17.92 10.60
C LEU A 65 25.72 -18.85 9.67
N PRO A 66 27.02 -19.15 9.88
CA PRO A 66 27.76 -20.04 8.97
C PRO A 66 27.13 -21.42 8.86
N LYS A 67 26.77 -22.03 10.00
CA LYS A 67 26.11 -23.35 10.07
C LYS A 67 24.73 -23.33 9.44
N GLY A 68 23.94 -22.28 9.71
CA GLY A 68 22.61 -22.12 9.15
C GLY A 68 22.64 -21.96 7.63
N PHE A 69 23.61 -21.22 7.09
CA PHE A 69 23.76 -21.03 5.65
C PHE A 69 24.27 -22.30 4.97
N ALA A 70 25.17 -23.05 5.60
CA ALA A 70 25.60 -24.36 5.12
C ALA A 70 24.45 -25.37 5.04
N LEU A 71 23.57 -25.42 6.06
CA LEU A 71 22.35 -26.25 6.04
C LEU A 71 21.45 -25.93 4.85
N VAL A 72 21.16 -24.64 4.64
CA VAL A 72 20.28 -24.18 3.55
C VAL A 72 20.90 -24.47 2.19
N ARG A 73 22.21 -24.27 2.04
CA ARG A 73 22.92 -24.60 0.80
C ARG A 73 22.79 -26.09 0.47
N GLU A 74 23.05 -26.95 1.45
CA GLU A 74 22.97 -28.40 1.24
C GLU A 74 21.53 -28.85 0.97
N ALA A 75 20.55 -28.28 1.69
CA ALA A 75 19.14 -28.53 1.45
C ALA A 75 18.70 -28.11 0.04
N ALA A 76 19.16 -26.94 -0.45
CA ALA A 76 18.88 -26.48 -1.81
C ALA A 76 19.50 -27.39 -2.87
N LYS A 77 20.75 -27.84 -2.67
CA LYS A 77 21.43 -28.78 -3.56
C LYS A 77 20.66 -30.10 -3.67
N ARG A 78 20.14 -30.63 -2.56
CA ARG A 78 19.39 -31.91 -2.54
C ARG A 78 17.98 -31.81 -3.12
N THR A 79 17.27 -30.75 -2.78
CA THR A 79 15.83 -30.65 -3.07
C THR A 79 15.58 -30.11 -4.48
N ILE A 80 16.19 -28.97 -4.80
CA ILE A 80 15.97 -28.27 -6.08
C ILE A 80 17.17 -28.38 -7.04
N GLY A 81 18.26 -29.04 -6.62
CA GLY A 81 19.43 -29.26 -7.48
C GLY A 81 20.33 -28.03 -7.64
N GLN A 82 20.18 -27.02 -6.80
CA GLN A 82 20.90 -25.74 -6.92
C GLN A 82 21.78 -25.50 -5.71
N ARG A 83 23.09 -25.41 -5.93
CA ARG A 83 24.07 -25.01 -4.92
C ARG A 83 24.22 -23.49 -4.93
N HIS A 84 24.13 -22.84 -3.78
CA HIS A 84 24.37 -21.39 -3.69
C HIS A 84 25.80 -21.01 -4.10
N PHE A 85 25.93 -19.96 -4.91
CA PHE A 85 27.21 -19.31 -5.21
C PHE A 85 27.68 -18.44 -4.03
N ASP A 86 28.97 -18.12 -3.99
CA ASP A 86 29.55 -17.26 -2.96
C ASP A 86 28.92 -15.86 -2.93
N VAL A 87 28.60 -15.32 -4.11
CA VAL A 87 27.89 -14.03 -4.23
C VAL A 87 26.47 -14.09 -3.67
N GLN A 88 25.82 -15.26 -3.72
CA GLN A 88 24.49 -15.46 -3.13
C GLN A 88 24.58 -15.58 -1.61
N LEU A 89 25.65 -16.18 -1.07
CA LEU A 89 25.92 -16.15 0.37
C LEU A 89 26.12 -14.71 0.86
N MET A 90 26.90 -13.91 0.13
CA MET A 90 27.10 -12.49 0.45
C MET A 90 25.78 -11.72 0.43
N GLY A 91 24.95 -11.93 -0.60
CA GLY A 91 23.60 -11.35 -0.68
C GLY A 91 22.73 -11.75 0.50
N GLY A 92 22.72 -13.03 0.86
CA GLY A 92 21.99 -13.55 2.03
C GLY A 92 22.44 -12.93 3.35
N MET A 93 23.74 -12.70 3.54
CA MET A 93 24.28 -12.03 4.72
C MET A 93 23.86 -10.55 4.79
N VAL A 94 23.91 -9.84 3.67
CA VAL A 94 23.45 -8.44 3.59
C VAL A 94 21.96 -8.34 3.93
N LEU A 95 21.13 -9.25 3.40
CA LEU A 95 19.72 -9.32 3.74
C LEU A 95 19.51 -9.63 5.24
N HIS A 96 20.28 -10.54 5.82
CA HIS A 96 20.20 -10.85 7.25
C HIS A 96 20.51 -9.62 8.12
N GLN A 97 21.42 -8.74 7.69
CA GLN A 97 21.80 -7.50 8.37
C GLN A 97 20.73 -6.39 8.29
N GLY A 98 19.61 -6.62 7.60
CA GLY A 98 18.57 -5.59 7.43
C GLY A 98 18.94 -4.52 6.41
N LYS A 99 19.60 -4.93 5.32
CA LYS A 99 20.06 -4.04 4.24
C LYS A 99 19.44 -4.45 2.90
N ILE A 100 19.69 -3.65 1.87
CA ILE A 100 19.33 -3.99 0.49
C ILE A 100 20.51 -4.66 -0.21
N ALA A 101 20.30 -5.89 -0.68
CA ALA A 101 21.25 -6.57 -1.55
C ALA A 101 20.95 -6.22 -3.02
N GLU A 102 21.80 -5.39 -3.63
CA GLU A 102 21.75 -5.18 -5.08
C GLU A 102 22.47 -6.33 -5.79
N MET A 103 21.69 -7.28 -6.30
CA MET A 103 22.15 -8.42 -7.09
C MET A 103 21.55 -8.31 -8.49
N LYS A 104 22.40 -8.33 -9.52
CA LYS A 104 21.94 -8.22 -10.91
C LYS A 104 20.96 -9.35 -11.26
N THR A 105 20.07 -9.07 -12.22
CA THR A 105 19.07 -10.06 -12.63
C THR A 105 19.76 -11.31 -13.18
N GLY A 106 19.32 -12.50 -12.77
CA GLY A 106 19.99 -13.76 -13.09
C GLY A 106 21.07 -14.21 -12.10
N GLU A 107 21.36 -13.44 -11.03
CA GLU A 107 22.26 -13.90 -9.95
C GLU A 107 21.57 -14.82 -8.92
N GLY A 108 20.29 -15.16 -9.11
CA GLY A 108 19.54 -16.07 -8.23
C GLY A 108 19.09 -15.42 -6.91
N LYS A 109 18.45 -14.25 -6.99
CA LYS A 109 17.89 -13.50 -5.84
C LYS A 109 16.97 -14.35 -4.95
N THR A 110 16.01 -15.05 -5.57
CA THR A 110 15.06 -15.93 -4.86
C THR A 110 15.78 -17.00 -4.06
N LEU A 111 16.80 -17.64 -4.64
CA LEU A 111 17.62 -18.63 -3.95
C LEU A 111 18.47 -17.99 -2.84
N ALA A 112 19.09 -16.83 -3.07
CA ALA A 112 19.88 -16.13 -2.06
C ALA A 112 19.05 -15.73 -0.83
N ALA A 113 17.76 -15.37 -1.03
CA ALA A 113 16.85 -15.02 0.05
C ALA A 113 16.52 -16.19 0.99
N THR A 114 16.67 -17.46 0.56
CA THR A 114 16.35 -18.59 1.43
C THR A 114 17.25 -18.67 2.66
N LEU A 115 18.50 -18.23 2.53
CA LEU A 115 19.49 -18.20 3.60
C LEU A 115 19.03 -17.36 4.81
N PRO A 116 18.76 -16.04 4.66
CA PRO A 116 18.26 -15.21 5.76
C PRO A 116 16.83 -15.56 6.17
N VAL A 117 15.97 -16.03 5.25
CA VAL A 117 14.59 -16.43 5.58
C VAL A 117 14.60 -17.61 6.56
N TYR A 118 15.34 -18.66 6.24
CA TYR A 118 15.51 -19.81 7.13
C TYR A 118 16.09 -19.38 8.48
N LEU A 119 17.22 -18.67 8.44
CA LEU A 119 17.94 -18.29 9.65
C LEU A 119 17.03 -17.53 10.62
N ASN A 120 16.36 -16.47 10.14
CA ASN A 120 15.44 -15.70 10.99
C ASN A 120 14.15 -16.46 11.34
N GLY A 121 13.73 -17.41 10.49
CA GLY A 121 12.59 -18.31 10.75
C GLY A 121 12.77 -19.19 11.99
N LEU A 122 14.01 -19.53 12.35
CA LEU A 122 14.32 -20.32 13.56
C LEU A 122 13.77 -19.69 14.85
N ALA A 123 13.61 -18.36 14.89
CA ALA A 123 13.02 -17.64 16.01
C ALA A 123 11.54 -18.01 16.27
N GLY A 124 10.83 -18.58 15.29
CA GLY A 124 9.40 -18.93 15.41
C GLY A 124 8.47 -17.72 15.52
N LYS A 125 8.92 -16.54 15.09
CA LYS A 125 8.16 -15.28 15.13
C LYS A 125 7.48 -14.93 13.80
N GLY A 126 7.70 -15.75 12.76
CA GLY A 126 7.23 -15.53 11.40
C GLY A 126 8.19 -14.64 10.59
N VAL A 127 8.46 -15.05 9.35
CA VAL A 127 9.19 -14.24 8.35
C VAL A 127 8.28 -13.99 7.16
N HIS A 128 8.12 -12.74 6.77
CA HIS A 128 7.34 -12.37 5.59
C HIS A 128 8.25 -12.17 4.38
N VAL A 129 7.97 -12.87 3.29
CA VAL A 129 8.65 -12.65 2.00
C VAL A 129 7.66 -11.99 1.05
N VAL A 130 7.97 -10.75 0.70
CA VAL A 130 7.08 -9.89 -0.07
C VAL A 130 7.50 -9.90 -1.54
N THR A 131 6.56 -10.17 -2.43
CA THR A 131 6.76 -10.16 -3.88
C THR A 131 5.80 -9.18 -4.55
N VAL A 132 6.02 -8.88 -5.84
CA VAL A 132 5.22 -7.89 -6.59
C VAL A 132 3.85 -8.39 -7.04
N ASN A 133 3.60 -9.71 -7.04
CA ASN A 133 2.30 -10.27 -7.43
C ASN A 133 2.08 -11.67 -6.84
N ASP A 134 0.80 -12.07 -6.81
CA ASP A 134 0.36 -13.35 -6.23
C ASP A 134 0.94 -14.58 -6.93
N TYR A 135 1.23 -14.49 -8.24
CA TYR A 135 1.85 -15.58 -8.98
C TYR A 135 3.26 -15.87 -8.46
N LEU A 136 4.09 -14.84 -8.30
CA LEU A 136 5.45 -14.99 -7.75
C LEU A 136 5.41 -15.46 -6.30
N ALA A 137 4.53 -14.90 -5.46
CA ALA A 137 4.36 -15.36 -4.09
C ALA A 137 4.03 -16.86 -3.99
N ARG A 138 3.14 -17.36 -4.87
CA ARG A 138 2.76 -18.77 -4.90
C ARG A 138 3.83 -19.65 -5.49
N ARG A 139 4.45 -19.21 -6.58
CA ARG A 139 5.56 -19.90 -7.24
C ARG A 139 6.74 -20.07 -6.30
N ASP A 140 7.17 -19.00 -5.64
CA ASP A 140 8.36 -19.02 -4.79
C ASP A 140 8.12 -19.82 -3.51
N ALA A 141 6.91 -19.78 -2.95
CA ALA A 141 6.54 -20.67 -1.85
C ALA A 141 6.58 -22.15 -2.26
N ASN A 142 6.13 -22.49 -3.47
CA ASN A 142 6.19 -23.85 -4.01
C ASN A 142 7.63 -24.27 -4.34
N TRP A 143 8.43 -23.37 -4.90
CA TRP A 143 9.77 -23.68 -5.39
C TRP A 143 10.83 -23.68 -4.27
N MET A 144 10.76 -22.76 -3.32
CA MET A 144 11.69 -22.70 -2.17
C MET A 144 11.18 -23.50 -0.95
N GLY A 145 9.88 -23.82 -0.91
CA GLY A 145 9.24 -24.67 0.11
C GLY A 145 9.96 -25.98 0.44
N PRO A 146 10.45 -26.76 -0.55
CA PRO A 146 11.21 -27.99 -0.30
C PRO A 146 12.41 -27.80 0.63
N ILE A 147 13.13 -26.69 0.50
CA ILE A 147 14.32 -26.35 1.30
C ILE A 147 13.91 -26.20 2.77
N TYR A 148 12.89 -25.38 3.02
CA TYR A 148 12.40 -25.12 4.36
C TYR A 148 11.81 -26.38 5.00
N HIS A 149 11.05 -27.15 4.22
CA HIS A 149 10.42 -28.38 4.69
C HIS A 149 11.46 -29.43 5.11
N LEU A 150 12.52 -29.64 4.31
CA LEU A 150 13.61 -30.55 4.67
C LEU A 150 14.27 -30.14 6.00
N LEU A 151 14.44 -28.84 6.21
CA LEU A 151 14.99 -28.28 7.45
C LEU A 151 13.94 -28.12 8.57
N GLY A 152 12.71 -28.62 8.40
CA GLY A 152 11.70 -28.66 9.46
C GLY A 152 10.95 -27.34 9.72
N LEU A 153 10.98 -26.38 8.79
CA LEU A 153 10.19 -25.15 8.84
C LEU A 153 8.97 -25.22 7.92
N SER A 154 7.89 -24.57 8.34
CA SER A 154 6.66 -24.43 7.57
C SER A 154 6.69 -23.21 6.65
N CYS A 155 6.17 -23.36 5.42
CA CYS A 155 6.13 -22.31 4.41
C CYS A 155 4.70 -22.18 3.87
N ALA A 156 4.15 -20.96 3.89
CA ALA A 156 2.83 -20.64 3.37
C ALA A 156 2.89 -19.52 2.32
N SER A 157 1.82 -19.39 1.54
CA SER A 157 1.62 -18.33 0.55
C SER A 157 0.22 -17.74 0.70
N ILE A 158 0.12 -16.42 0.75
CA ILE A 158 -1.15 -15.69 0.78
C ILE A 158 -1.37 -15.06 -0.60
N GLN A 159 -2.58 -15.25 -1.12
CA GLN A 159 -3.08 -14.65 -2.36
C GLN A 159 -4.40 -13.91 -2.08
N HIS A 160 -4.92 -13.22 -3.08
CA HIS A 160 -6.27 -12.68 -3.01
C HIS A 160 -7.29 -13.78 -2.66
N GLU A 161 -8.04 -13.58 -1.57
CA GLU A 161 -9.04 -14.49 -0.98
C GLU A 161 -8.59 -15.89 -0.54
N LYS A 162 -7.40 -16.35 -0.91
CA LYS A 162 -6.91 -17.71 -0.63
C LYS A 162 -5.57 -17.71 0.07
N ALA A 163 -5.28 -18.79 0.78
CA ALA A 163 -3.97 -19.05 1.31
C ALA A 163 -3.60 -20.53 1.17
N TYR A 164 -2.31 -20.80 1.07
CA TYR A 164 -1.77 -22.13 0.81
C TYR A 164 -0.65 -22.47 1.77
N LEU A 165 -0.57 -23.72 2.20
CA LEU A 165 0.57 -24.30 2.89
C LEU A 165 1.31 -25.22 1.94
N TYR A 166 2.64 -25.11 1.93
CA TYR A 166 3.49 -26.04 1.20
C TYR A 166 3.51 -27.40 1.90
N GLU A 167 3.12 -28.44 1.17
CA GLU A 167 3.16 -29.86 1.58
C GLU A 167 3.70 -30.70 0.42
N PRO A 168 4.90 -31.30 0.52
CA PRO A 168 5.50 -32.00 -0.61
C PRO A 168 4.67 -33.24 -1.00
N ARG A 169 4.19 -33.26 -2.26
CA ARG A 169 3.55 -34.43 -2.90
C ARG A 169 4.25 -34.83 -4.20
N VAL A 170 4.74 -33.84 -4.94
CA VAL A 170 5.47 -33.98 -6.19
C VAL A 170 6.79 -33.23 -6.07
N ILE A 171 7.87 -33.82 -6.58
CA ILE A 171 9.16 -33.14 -6.64
C ILE A 171 9.12 -32.15 -7.81
N ASP A 172 9.00 -30.86 -7.48
CA ASP A 172 9.12 -29.77 -8.44
C ASP A 172 10.58 -29.28 -8.48
N LYS A 173 11.20 -29.31 -9.65
CA LYS A 173 12.56 -28.79 -9.87
C LYS A 173 12.60 -27.59 -10.81
N ASN A 174 11.45 -27.15 -11.31
CA ASN A 174 11.40 -26.15 -12.38
C ASN A 174 10.94 -24.80 -11.84
N GLU A 175 11.65 -23.74 -12.24
CA GLU A 175 11.52 -22.39 -11.68
C GLU A 175 10.28 -21.63 -12.18
N VAL A 176 9.46 -22.26 -13.03
CA VAL A 176 8.35 -21.64 -13.75
C VAL A 176 7.02 -22.36 -13.49
N THR A 177 7.06 -23.64 -13.12
CA THR A 177 5.86 -24.44 -12.86
C THR A 177 5.37 -24.24 -11.42
N ILE A 178 4.06 -24.40 -11.24
CA ILE A 178 3.44 -24.43 -9.91
C ILE A 178 2.71 -25.76 -9.80
N GLU A 179 3.32 -26.71 -9.12
CA GLU A 179 2.69 -27.99 -8.82
C GLU A 179 1.60 -27.80 -7.74
N THR A 180 0.37 -27.59 -8.17
CA THR A 180 -0.76 -27.30 -7.27
C THR A 180 -0.99 -28.39 -6.22
N GLN A 181 -0.51 -29.61 -6.47
CA GLN A 181 -0.58 -30.72 -5.51
C GLN A 181 0.29 -30.49 -4.28
N ASN A 182 1.33 -29.66 -4.40
CA ASN A 182 2.20 -29.28 -3.28
C ASN A 182 1.63 -28.15 -2.42
N LEU A 183 0.49 -27.58 -2.80
CA LEU A 183 -0.11 -26.42 -2.14
C LEU A 183 -1.50 -26.80 -1.61
N ARG A 184 -1.58 -27.05 -0.30
CA ARG A 184 -2.86 -27.29 0.37
C ARG A 184 -3.50 -25.97 0.76
N GLU A 185 -4.74 -25.75 0.33
CA GLU A 185 -5.50 -24.57 0.74
C GLU A 185 -5.76 -24.58 2.26
N ILE A 186 -5.55 -23.44 2.89
CA ILE A 186 -5.66 -23.20 4.33
C ILE A 186 -6.27 -21.82 4.60
N SER A 187 -6.65 -21.56 5.85
CA SER A 187 -7.08 -20.21 6.25
C SER A 187 -5.90 -19.22 6.26
N ARG A 188 -6.18 -17.92 6.09
CA ARG A 188 -5.16 -16.87 6.22
C ARG A 188 -4.47 -16.88 7.58
N LYS A 189 -5.20 -17.22 8.65
CA LYS A 189 -4.64 -17.33 9.99
C LYS A 189 -3.60 -18.45 10.07
N GLU A 190 -3.90 -19.63 9.54
CA GLU A 190 -2.93 -20.73 9.44
C GLU A 190 -1.69 -20.32 8.62
N ALA A 191 -1.86 -19.49 7.59
CA ALA A 191 -0.75 -19.05 6.74
C ALA A 191 0.21 -18.09 7.47
N TYR A 192 -0.31 -17.17 8.27
CA TYR A 192 0.50 -16.37 9.19
C TYR A 192 1.03 -17.19 10.37
N GLU A 193 0.42 -18.35 10.65
CA GLU A 193 0.90 -19.27 11.67
C GLU A 193 2.15 -20.07 11.25
N ALA A 194 2.45 -20.11 9.96
CA ALA A 194 3.69 -20.70 9.45
C ALA A 194 4.95 -19.94 9.94
N ASP A 195 6.11 -20.60 9.87
CA ASP A 195 7.40 -19.98 10.16
C ASP A 195 7.76 -18.95 9.07
N ILE A 196 7.31 -19.19 7.84
CA ILE A 196 7.58 -18.38 6.65
C ILE A 196 6.26 -18.17 5.88
N THR A 197 5.97 -16.92 5.51
CA THR A 197 4.78 -16.55 4.76
C THR A 197 5.17 -15.70 3.56
N TYR A 198 4.92 -16.19 2.34
CA TYR A 198 5.01 -15.43 1.11
C TYR A 198 3.71 -14.67 0.84
N GLY A 199 3.80 -13.50 0.23
CA GLY A 199 2.62 -12.72 -0.15
C GLY A 199 3.00 -11.45 -0.90
N THR A 200 2.00 -10.64 -1.22
CA THR A 200 2.22 -9.30 -1.79
C THR A 200 2.13 -8.24 -0.72
N ASN A 201 2.74 -7.08 -0.98
CA ASN A 201 2.64 -5.88 -0.16
C ASN A 201 1.17 -5.49 0.09
N ASN A 202 0.31 -5.61 -0.92
CA ASN A 202 -1.12 -5.36 -0.81
C ASN A 202 -1.78 -6.29 0.21
N GLU A 203 -1.61 -7.61 0.07
CA GLU A 203 -2.24 -8.58 0.97
C GLU A 203 -1.79 -8.39 2.42
N PHE A 204 -0.48 -8.23 2.65
CA PHE A 204 0.08 -7.95 3.97
C PHE A 204 -0.44 -6.64 4.57
N GLY A 205 -0.50 -5.56 3.78
CA GLY A 205 -0.97 -4.28 4.27
C GLY A 205 -2.47 -4.25 4.54
N PHE A 206 -3.29 -4.87 3.68
CA PHE A 206 -4.73 -4.96 3.89
C PHE A 206 -5.11 -5.89 5.04
N ASP A 207 -4.41 -7.01 5.25
CA ASP A 207 -4.62 -7.86 6.43
C ASP A 207 -4.27 -7.11 7.71
N TYR A 208 -3.23 -6.28 7.71
CA TYR A 208 -2.95 -5.38 8.83
C TYR A 208 -4.08 -4.38 9.08
N LEU A 209 -4.62 -3.74 8.02
CA LEU A 209 -5.74 -2.81 8.18
C LEU A 209 -7.00 -3.53 8.70
N ARG A 210 -7.33 -4.71 8.17
CA ARG A 210 -8.46 -5.54 8.62
C ARG A 210 -8.31 -5.98 10.07
N ASP A 211 -7.13 -6.40 10.47
CA ASP A 211 -6.84 -6.81 11.86
C ASP A 211 -7.09 -5.68 12.85
N ASN A 212 -6.78 -4.44 12.48
CA ASN A 212 -7.02 -3.27 13.34
C ASN A 212 -8.48 -2.79 13.33
N LEU A 213 -9.31 -3.28 12.40
CA LEU A 213 -10.77 -3.09 12.39
C LEU A 213 -11.54 -4.26 13.05
N SER A 214 -10.84 -5.33 13.42
CA SER A 214 -11.44 -6.53 14.02
C SER A 214 -12.09 -6.25 15.37
N GLN A 215 -13.23 -6.92 15.62
CA GLN A 215 -13.98 -6.85 16.89
C GLN A 215 -13.63 -8.01 17.85
N SER A 216 -12.77 -8.94 17.43
CA SER A 216 -12.32 -10.06 18.25
C SER A 216 -10.88 -10.45 17.92
N LEU A 217 -10.11 -10.86 18.93
CA LEU A 217 -8.77 -11.42 18.75
C LEU A 217 -8.78 -12.68 17.89
N THR A 218 -9.87 -13.46 17.90
CA THR A 218 -9.96 -14.70 17.12
C THR A 218 -10.01 -14.46 15.61
N MET A 219 -10.53 -13.30 15.20
CA MET A 219 -10.66 -12.89 13.80
C MET A 219 -9.39 -12.22 13.25
N MET A 220 -8.44 -11.85 14.12
CA MET A 220 -7.15 -11.34 13.67
C MET A 220 -6.34 -12.46 13.03
N VAL A 221 -5.70 -12.17 11.91
CA VAL A 221 -4.93 -13.15 11.14
C VAL A 221 -3.42 -12.97 11.29
N GLN A 222 -2.91 -11.74 11.42
CA GLN A 222 -1.47 -11.48 11.48
C GLN A 222 -0.87 -11.69 12.86
N ARG A 223 0.41 -12.04 12.85
CA ARG A 223 1.30 -11.99 14.02
C ARG A 223 1.96 -10.62 14.14
N GLU A 224 2.72 -10.42 15.22
CA GLU A 224 3.53 -9.21 15.37
C GLU A 224 4.60 -9.13 14.27
N PRO A 225 4.72 -8.01 13.53
CA PRO A 225 5.72 -7.85 12.48
C PRO A 225 7.16 -8.05 13.01
N TYR A 226 7.84 -9.10 12.52
CA TYR A 226 9.18 -9.47 12.99
C TYR A 226 10.25 -9.17 11.95
N PHE A 227 10.28 -9.93 10.85
CA PHE A 227 11.25 -9.76 9.77
C PHE A 227 10.55 -9.83 8.41
N ALA A 228 10.82 -8.86 7.56
CA ALA A 228 10.38 -8.86 6.16
C ALA A 228 11.56 -8.77 5.21
N ILE A 229 11.52 -9.59 4.15
CA ILE A 229 12.37 -9.44 2.97
C ILE A 229 11.48 -9.05 1.80
N ILE A 230 11.79 -7.93 1.17
CA ILE A 230 11.06 -7.44 0.01
C ILE A 230 11.86 -7.79 -1.24
N ASP A 231 11.33 -8.71 -2.05
CA ASP A 231 11.83 -8.90 -3.42
C ASP A 231 11.42 -7.72 -4.29
N GLU A 232 12.30 -7.32 -5.19
CA GLU A 232 12.09 -6.20 -6.08
C GLU A 232 11.76 -4.90 -5.31
N VAL A 233 12.53 -4.66 -4.25
CA VAL A 233 12.30 -3.60 -3.25
C VAL A 233 12.13 -2.21 -3.84
N ASP A 234 12.78 -1.91 -4.96
CA ASP A 234 12.65 -0.63 -5.66
C ASP A 234 11.27 -0.44 -6.28
N SER A 235 10.58 -1.49 -6.70
CA SER A 235 9.21 -1.31 -7.16
C SER A 235 8.22 -1.21 -6.03
N ILE A 236 8.37 -2.01 -4.97
CA ILE A 236 7.41 -1.99 -3.87
C ILE A 236 7.55 -0.69 -3.05
N LEU A 237 8.78 -0.32 -2.68
CA LEU A 237 9.02 0.82 -1.79
C LEU A 237 9.19 2.17 -2.51
N ILE A 238 9.30 2.19 -3.85
CA ILE A 238 9.43 3.44 -4.62
C ILE A 238 8.30 3.62 -5.63
N ASP A 239 8.03 2.62 -6.49
CA ASP A 239 6.97 2.73 -7.50
C ASP A 239 5.56 2.67 -6.90
N GLU A 240 5.29 1.63 -6.12
CA GLU A 240 3.96 1.36 -5.55
C GLU A 240 3.68 2.22 -4.32
N ALA A 241 4.74 2.70 -3.66
CA ALA A 241 4.68 3.61 -2.50
C ALA A 241 4.18 5.03 -2.83
N ARG A 242 3.61 5.25 -4.03
CA ARG A 242 2.97 6.51 -4.45
C ARG A 242 1.55 6.66 -3.88
N THR A 243 0.83 5.56 -3.69
CA THR A 243 -0.55 5.56 -3.22
C THR A 243 -0.67 4.78 -1.91
N PRO A 244 -1.37 5.31 -0.89
CA PRO A 244 -1.62 4.57 0.34
C PRO A 244 -2.62 3.44 0.12
N LEU A 245 -2.61 2.45 1.02
CA LEU A 245 -3.68 1.48 1.14
C LEU A 245 -4.86 2.12 1.86
N ILE A 246 -6.07 1.91 1.34
CA ILE A 246 -7.30 2.50 1.87
C ILE A 246 -8.38 1.43 1.89
N ILE A 247 -9.02 1.23 3.05
CA ILE A 247 -10.29 0.53 3.17
C ILE A 247 -11.37 1.61 3.24
N SER A 248 -12.34 1.57 2.33
CA SER A 248 -13.45 2.53 2.28
C SER A 248 -14.79 1.84 2.52
N ALA A 249 -15.78 2.58 3.02
CA ALA A 249 -17.18 2.18 3.04
C ALA A 249 -18.07 3.29 2.49
N PRO A 250 -19.26 2.96 1.95
CA PRO A 250 -20.22 3.98 1.52
C PRO A 250 -20.71 4.85 2.69
N ASP A 251 -20.80 6.16 2.47
CA ASP A 251 -21.30 7.16 3.42
C ASP A 251 -22.63 7.75 2.94
N ALA A 252 -23.72 7.26 3.53
CA ALA A 252 -25.07 7.74 3.25
C ALA A 252 -25.40 9.08 3.96
N GLU A 253 -24.61 9.51 4.95
CA GLU A 253 -24.85 10.78 5.66
C GLU A 253 -24.35 11.99 4.85
N SER A 254 -23.19 11.86 4.17
CA SER A 254 -22.66 12.93 3.31
C SER A 254 -23.66 13.35 2.23
N THR A 255 -24.40 12.38 1.67
CA THR A 255 -25.49 12.62 0.71
C THR A 255 -26.49 13.66 1.22
N LYS A 256 -26.91 13.57 2.48
CA LYS A 256 -27.86 14.50 3.09
C LYS A 256 -27.27 15.90 3.26
N MET A 257 -25.98 16.00 3.57
CA MET A 257 -25.29 17.28 3.70
C MET A 257 -25.20 18.01 2.36
N TYR A 258 -24.87 17.33 1.27
CA TYR A 258 -24.90 17.93 -0.07
C TYR A 258 -26.31 18.39 -0.46
N GLU A 259 -27.34 17.60 -0.16
CA GLU A 259 -28.73 18.01 -0.38
C GLU A 259 -29.14 19.21 0.48
N GLN A 260 -28.59 19.35 1.68
CA GLN A 260 -28.85 20.50 2.55
C GLN A 260 -28.15 21.75 2.04
N PHE A 261 -26.83 21.69 1.80
CA PHE A 261 -26.05 22.85 1.37
C PHE A 261 -26.40 23.31 -0.04
N SER A 262 -26.78 22.41 -0.95
CA SER A 262 -27.31 22.79 -2.28
C SER A 262 -28.60 23.62 -2.21
N LYS A 263 -29.35 23.57 -1.10
CA LYS A 263 -30.52 24.44 -0.87
C LYS A 263 -30.15 25.79 -0.23
N ILE A 264 -29.03 25.85 0.48
CA ILE A 264 -28.56 27.05 1.20
C ILE A 264 -27.75 27.95 0.28
N VAL A 265 -26.77 27.38 -0.42
CA VAL A 265 -25.81 28.12 -1.26
C VAL A 265 -26.47 29.03 -2.31
N PRO A 266 -27.58 28.65 -2.99
CA PRO A 266 -28.26 29.55 -3.93
C PRO A 266 -28.81 30.84 -3.30
N GLN A 267 -28.93 30.91 -1.97
CA GLN A 267 -29.39 32.09 -1.24
C GLN A 267 -28.25 33.08 -0.95
N LEU A 268 -27.00 32.68 -1.20
CA LEU A 268 -25.80 33.50 -1.03
C LEU A 268 -25.57 34.39 -2.25
N LYS A 269 -25.08 35.60 -2.03
CA LYS A 269 -24.81 36.62 -3.05
C LYS A 269 -23.31 36.81 -3.26
N GLU A 270 -22.89 36.77 -4.52
CA GLU A 270 -21.52 37.09 -4.92
C GLU A 270 -21.17 38.55 -4.55
N ASN A 271 -19.93 38.79 -4.12
CA ASN A 271 -19.37 40.06 -3.62
C ASN A 271 -19.95 40.56 -2.27
N ALA A 272 -20.90 39.85 -1.68
CA ALA A 272 -21.38 40.10 -0.31
C ALA A 272 -21.10 38.89 0.59
N ASP A 273 -21.66 37.74 0.24
CA ASP A 273 -21.58 36.49 1.02
C ASP A 273 -20.38 35.60 0.59
N TYR A 274 -19.88 35.75 -0.63
CA TYR A 274 -18.70 35.03 -1.13
C TYR A 274 -18.03 35.76 -2.29
N ASN A 275 -16.74 35.49 -2.50
CA ASN A 275 -15.94 36.02 -3.60
C ASN A 275 -15.49 34.89 -4.53
N ILE A 276 -15.41 35.19 -5.83
CA ILE A 276 -14.91 34.27 -6.86
C ILE A 276 -13.56 34.77 -7.36
N ASP A 277 -12.57 33.88 -7.39
CA ASP A 277 -11.34 34.09 -8.14
C ASP A 277 -11.40 33.26 -9.43
N GLU A 278 -11.68 33.93 -10.55
CA GLU A 278 -11.76 33.29 -11.87
C GLU A 278 -10.41 32.74 -12.36
N LYS A 279 -9.29 33.34 -11.95
CA LYS A 279 -7.95 32.87 -12.34
C LYS A 279 -7.59 31.59 -11.63
N MET A 280 -7.97 31.46 -10.36
CA MET A 280 -7.70 30.28 -9.54
C MET A 280 -8.83 29.25 -9.57
N ARG A 281 -9.98 29.57 -10.18
CA ARG A 281 -11.21 28.77 -10.11
C ARG A 281 -11.53 28.37 -8.67
N ALA A 282 -11.47 29.36 -7.78
CA ALA A 282 -11.78 29.20 -6.36
C ALA A 282 -12.97 30.10 -5.98
N ALA A 283 -13.80 29.63 -5.06
CA ALA A 283 -14.89 30.40 -4.46
C ALA A 283 -14.71 30.35 -2.95
N THR A 284 -14.70 31.50 -2.30
CA THR A 284 -14.39 31.63 -0.87
C THR A 284 -15.48 32.44 -0.19
N LEU A 285 -16.01 31.93 0.93
CA LEU A 285 -17.00 32.64 1.73
C LEU A 285 -16.39 33.86 2.41
N THR A 286 -17.17 34.94 2.50
CA THR A 286 -16.84 36.09 3.36
C THR A 286 -17.33 35.82 4.78
N GLU A 287 -16.89 36.64 5.75
CA GLU A 287 -17.43 36.59 7.11
C GLU A 287 -18.95 36.81 7.14
N GLU A 288 -19.48 37.69 6.29
CA GLU A 288 -20.93 37.91 6.17
C GLU A 288 -21.67 36.65 5.66
N GLY A 289 -21.09 35.96 4.68
CA GLY A 289 -21.64 34.71 4.17
C GLY A 289 -21.64 33.59 5.20
N ILE A 290 -20.57 33.45 5.98
CA ILE A 290 -20.48 32.48 7.08
C ILE A 290 -21.58 32.74 8.10
N ASN A 291 -21.71 33.98 8.60
CA ASN A 291 -22.74 34.38 9.55
C ASN A 291 -24.17 34.10 9.03
N LYS A 292 -24.38 34.27 7.73
CA LYS A 292 -25.68 34.02 7.10
C LYS A 292 -25.99 32.52 7.03
N VAL A 293 -25.00 31.70 6.71
CA VAL A 293 -25.15 30.23 6.72
C VAL A 293 -25.40 29.72 8.15
N GLU A 294 -24.66 30.23 9.13
CA GLU A 294 -24.83 29.92 10.56
C GLU A 294 -26.27 30.18 11.03
N LYS A 295 -26.82 31.36 10.69
CA LYS A 295 -28.22 31.69 10.98
C LYS A 295 -29.23 30.77 10.31
N ILE A 296 -29.00 30.35 9.06
CA ILE A 296 -29.89 29.44 8.34
C ILE A 296 -29.86 28.04 8.97
N LEU A 297 -28.70 27.61 9.45
CA LEU A 297 -28.51 26.32 10.11
C LEU A 297 -28.95 26.33 11.58
N GLY A 298 -29.13 27.52 12.18
CA GLY A 298 -29.39 27.67 13.61
C GLY A 298 -28.17 27.30 14.47
N LEU A 299 -26.97 27.46 13.91
CA LEU A 299 -25.69 27.19 14.57
C LEU A 299 -25.03 28.51 15.00
N GLY A 300 -24.25 28.49 16.08
CA GLY A 300 -23.41 29.58 16.52
C GLY A 300 -22.22 29.77 15.59
N ASN A 301 -21.15 28.99 15.80
CA ASN A 301 -19.96 29.00 14.94
C ASN A 301 -19.88 27.71 14.11
N ILE A 302 -19.92 27.81 12.79
CA ILE A 302 -19.93 26.63 11.89
C ILE A 302 -18.63 25.80 12.00
N TYR A 303 -17.51 26.43 12.33
CA TYR A 303 -16.22 25.74 12.52
C TYR A 303 -16.15 24.96 13.84
N GLU A 304 -16.99 25.30 14.82
CA GLU A 304 -16.99 24.70 16.16
C GLU A 304 -18.17 23.73 16.36
N GLU A 305 -19.38 24.13 15.99
CA GLU A 305 -20.61 23.34 16.17
C GLU A 305 -20.90 22.42 14.97
N GLY A 306 -20.68 22.89 13.73
CA GLY A 306 -20.83 22.08 12.51
C GLY A 306 -19.59 21.25 12.15
N GLY A 307 -18.42 21.67 12.64
CA GLY A 307 -17.14 21.02 12.40
C GLY A 307 -16.59 21.18 10.98
N ILE A 308 -15.42 20.59 10.74
CA ILE A 308 -14.69 20.67 9.45
C ILE A 308 -15.50 20.06 8.29
N ARG A 309 -16.31 19.03 8.59
CA ARG A 309 -17.17 18.37 7.60
C ARG A 309 -18.22 19.31 7.00
N TYR A 310 -18.90 20.13 7.81
CA TYR A 310 -19.87 21.12 7.32
C TYR A 310 -19.21 22.15 6.40
N VAL A 311 -18.02 22.62 6.78
CA VAL A 311 -17.25 23.58 5.99
C VAL A 311 -16.88 22.98 4.64
N HIS A 312 -16.35 21.76 4.60
CA HIS A 312 -16.02 21.08 3.35
C HIS A 312 -17.22 20.98 2.41
N HIS A 313 -18.36 20.47 2.89
CA HIS A 313 -19.55 20.29 2.07
C HIS A 313 -20.14 21.62 1.60
N LEU A 314 -20.12 22.65 2.45
CA LEU A 314 -20.52 24.00 2.10
C LEU A 314 -19.61 24.59 1.02
N GLU A 315 -18.29 24.44 1.15
CA GLU A 315 -17.32 24.92 0.16
C GLU A 315 -17.48 24.19 -1.18
N GLN A 316 -17.69 22.87 -1.19
CA GLN A 316 -17.95 22.12 -2.43
C GLN A 316 -19.28 22.51 -3.07
N ALA A 317 -20.33 22.71 -2.28
CA ALA A 317 -21.62 23.20 -2.77
C ALA A 317 -21.50 24.62 -3.33
N LEU A 318 -20.74 25.51 -2.68
CA LEU A 318 -20.45 26.85 -3.17
C LEU A 318 -19.67 26.80 -4.48
N ARG A 319 -18.63 25.98 -4.55
CA ARG A 319 -17.83 25.77 -5.75
C ARG A 319 -18.66 25.24 -6.91
N ALA A 320 -19.48 24.21 -6.66
CA ALA A 320 -20.43 23.67 -7.63
C ALA A 320 -21.40 24.74 -8.15
N GLN A 321 -21.89 25.62 -7.27
CA GLN A 321 -22.82 26.70 -7.65
C GLN A 321 -22.14 27.82 -8.44
N ALA A 322 -21.02 28.33 -7.92
CA ALA A 322 -20.37 29.56 -8.38
C ALA A 322 -19.49 29.35 -9.62
N LEU A 323 -18.79 28.21 -9.71
CA LEU A 323 -17.73 28.01 -10.70
C LEU A 323 -18.12 27.08 -11.85
N PHE A 324 -19.02 26.13 -11.61
CA PHE A 324 -19.37 25.09 -12.58
C PHE A 324 -20.75 25.36 -13.20
N LYS A 325 -20.79 25.56 -14.52
CA LYS A 325 -21.99 25.88 -15.28
C LYS A 325 -22.47 24.67 -16.07
N ARG A 326 -23.78 24.41 -15.96
CA ARG A 326 -24.49 23.45 -16.79
C ARG A 326 -24.36 23.82 -18.27
N ASP A 327 -24.23 22.81 -19.12
CA ASP A 327 -24.03 22.89 -20.57
C ASP A 327 -22.71 23.55 -21.01
N ARG A 328 -21.79 23.80 -20.07
CA ARG A 328 -20.42 24.24 -20.33
C ARG A 328 -19.40 23.28 -19.73
N ASP A 329 -19.47 23.08 -18.41
CA ASP A 329 -18.51 22.27 -17.66
C ASP A 329 -19.04 20.84 -17.45
N TYR A 330 -20.36 20.68 -17.40
CA TYR A 330 -21.06 19.39 -17.31
C TYR A 330 -22.44 19.46 -17.96
N VAL A 331 -23.03 18.32 -18.27
CA VAL A 331 -24.44 18.17 -18.69
C VAL A 331 -25.15 17.19 -17.77
N VAL A 332 -26.48 17.28 -17.70
CA VAL A 332 -27.32 16.30 -17.01
C VAL A 332 -28.03 15.43 -18.05
N LYS A 333 -27.74 14.13 -18.07
CA LYS A 333 -28.35 13.17 -19.00
C LYS A 333 -28.69 11.89 -18.28
N ASP A 334 -29.86 11.33 -18.54
CA ASP A 334 -30.37 10.09 -17.94
C ASP A 334 -30.33 10.09 -16.39
N GLY A 335 -30.54 11.28 -15.80
CA GLY A 335 -30.46 11.47 -14.35
C GLY A 335 -29.03 11.26 -13.80
N GLN A 336 -28.00 11.67 -14.55
CA GLN A 336 -26.60 11.67 -14.12
C GLN A 336 -25.88 12.93 -14.60
N VAL A 337 -24.92 13.41 -13.80
CA VAL A 337 -24.00 14.49 -14.18
C VAL A 337 -22.86 13.91 -15.02
N ILE A 338 -22.68 14.40 -16.25
CA ILE A 338 -21.62 13.98 -17.17
C ILE A 338 -20.71 15.17 -17.46
N ILE A 339 -19.40 15.01 -17.24
CA ILE A 339 -18.41 16.08 -17.47
C ILE A 339 -18.29 16.36 -18.97
N VAL A 340 -18.18 17.64 -19.32
CA VAL A 340 -17.87 18.11 -20.69
C VAL A 340 -16.41 18.50 -20.74
N ASP A 341 -15.68 17.98 -21.74
CA ASP A 341 -14.31 18.41 -22.00
C ASP A 341 -14.30 19.86 -22.54
N GLU A 342 -13.60 20.76 -21.85
CA GLU A 342 -13.62 22.20 -22.14
C GLU A 342 -13.06 22.57 -23.53
N PHE A 343 -12.19 21.73 -24.10
CA PHE A 343 -11.54 22.02 -25.38
C PHE A 343 -12.30 21.42 -26.57
N THR A 344 -12.92 20.25 -26.36
CA THR A 344 -13.53 19.46 -27.44
C THR A 344 -15.05 19.44 -27.39
N GLY A 345 -15.66 19.86 -26.28
CA GLY A 345 -17.10 19.74 -26.02
C GLY A 345 -17.60 18.31 -25.92
N ARG A 346 -16.68 17.32 -25.85
CA ARG A 346 -17.04 15.89 -25.77
C ARG A 346 -17.56 15.55 -24.38
N LEU A 347 -18.61 14.75 -24.34
CA LEU A 347 -19.11 14.15 -23.12
C LEU A 347 -18.14 13.07 -22.63
N MET A 348 -17.79 13.11 -21.35
CA MET A 348 -16.89 12.14 -20.72
C MET A 348 -17.65 11.24 -19.73
N PRO A 349 -18.47 10.29 -20.23
CA PRO A 349 -19.20 9.36 -19.36
C PRO A 349 -18.23 8.51 -18.55
N GLY A 350 -18.55 8.30 -17.27
CA GLY A 350 -17.70 7.56 -16.33
C GLY A 350 -16.59 8.39 -15.66
N ARG A 351 -16.35 9.63 -16.08
CA ARG A 351 -15.47 10.56 -15.33
C ARG A 351 -16.25 11.36 -14.30
N ARG A 352 -15.65 11.58 -13.14
CA ARG A 352 -16.23 12.31 -12.01
C ARG A 352 -15.25 13.34 -11.48
N TYR A 353 -15.78 14.42 -10.92
CA TYR A 353 -14.97 15.39 -10.18
C TYR A 353 -14.63 14.81 -8.79
N SER A 354 -13.42 15.05 -8.32
CA SER A 354 -12.95 14.56 -7.02
C SER A 354 -13.40 15.46 -5.85
N GLN A 355 -13.13 15.03 -4.61
CA GLN A 355 -13.31 15.81 -3.38
C GLN A 355 -14.75 16.31 -3.17
N GLY A 356 -15.74 15.45 -3.40
CA GLY A 356 -17.15 15.79 -3.14
C GLY A 356 -17.79 16.76 -4.14
N LEU A 357 -17.02 17.34 -5.06
CA LEU A 357 -17.53 18.30 -6.03
C LEU A 357 -18.55 17.67 -6.99
N HIS A 358 -18.37 16.40 -7.36
CA HIS A 358 -19.32 15.72 -8.24
C HIS A 358 -20.66 15.47 -7.52
N GLN A 359 -20.62 15.09 -6.25
CA GLN A 359 -21.78 14.93 -5.38
C GLN A 359 -22.49 16.26 -5.15
N ALA A 360 -21.73 17.35 -4.94
CA ALA A 360 -22.27 18.69 -4.86
C ALA A 360 -22.98 19.13 -6.16
N LEU A 361 -22.45 18.76 -7.33
CA LEU A 361 -23.10 18.99 -8.63
C LEU A 361 -24.36 18.13 -8.82
N GLU A 362 -24.32 16.86 -8.41
CA GLU A 362 -25.50 15.98 -8.41
C GLU A 362 -26.61 16.58 -7.54
N ALA A 363 -26.26 17.08 -6.33
CA ALA A 363 -27.21 17.72 -5.43
C ALA A 363 -27.76 19.04 -5.99
N LYS A 364 -26.89 19.89 -6.56
CA LYS A 364 -27.26 21.15 -7.24
C LYS A 364 -28.29 20.91 -8.35
N GLU A 365 -28.10 19.87 -9.15
CA GLU A 365 -28.98 19.54 -10.28
C GLU A 365 -30.18 18.66 -9.90
N LYS A 366 -30.35 18.35 -8.60
CA LYS A 366 -31.42 17.49 -8.07
C LYS A 366 -31.41 16.09 -8.69
N VAL A 367 -30.22 15.58 -8.95
CA VAL A 367 -29.95 14.23 -9.41
C VAL A 367 -29.70 13.32 -8.20
N LEU A 368 -29.84 11.99 -8.36
CA LEU A 368 -29.48 11.05 -7.31
C LEU A 368 -28.00 11.24 -6.95
N VAL A 369 -27.76 11.78 -5.76
CA VAL A 369 -26.42 11.95 -5.19
C VAL A 369 -25.90 10.58 -4.84
N GLN A 370 -24.78 10.19 -5.44
CA GLN A 370 -24.17 8.92 -5.09
C GLN A 370 -23.44 9.03 -3.74
N GLU A 371 -23.52 7.96 -2.95
CA GLU A 371 -22.84 7.88 -1.65
C GLU A 371 -21.33 8.11 -1.83
N GLU A 372 -20.76 8.93 -0.96
CA GLU A 372 -19.31 9.10 -0.93
C GLU A 372 -18.64 7.84 -0.36
N SER A 373 -17.40 7.61 -0.76
CA SER A 373 -16.56 6.62 -0.09
C SER A 373 -15.89 7.29 1.10
N ARG A 374 -16.19 6.82 2.31
CA ARG A 374 -15.49 7.25 3.54
C ARG A 374 -14.36 6.30 3.87
N THR A 375 -13.19 6.87 4.20
CA THR A 375 -12.01 6.10 4.62
C THR A 375 -12.23 5.49 6.02
N LEU A 376 -12.29 4.16 6.09
CA LEU A 376 -12.37 3.41 7.36
C LEU A 376 -10.98 3.25 8.00
N ALA A 377 -9.99 2.90 7.18
CA ALA A 377 -8.61 2.71 7.61
C ALA A 377 -7.67 2.97 6.44
N THR A 378 -6.51 3.53 6.74
CA THR A 378 -5.47 3.78 5.74
C THR A 378 -4.08 3.63 6.32
N ILE A 379 -3.11 3.22 5.50
CA ILE A 379 -1.67 3.22 5.82
C ILE A 379 -0.86 3.33 4.53
N THR A 380 0.24 4.07 4.56
CA THR A 380 1.22 4.06 3.45
C THR A 380 2.12 2.82 3.51
N PHE A 381 2.63 2.35 2.38
CA PHE A 381 3.62 1.25 2.40
C PHE A 381 4.86 1.61 3.22
N GLN A 382 5.28 2.86 3.16
CA GLN A 382 6.35 3.44 3.97
C GLN A 382 6.14 3.10 5.45
N ASN A 383 5.01 3.55 6.02
CA ASN A 383 4.74 3.35 7.44
C ASN A 383 4.39 1.90 7.78
N TYR A 384 3.79 1.14 6.87
CA TYR A 384 3.55 -0.29 7.08
C TYR A 384 4.86 -1.07 7.25
N PHE A 385 5.83 -0.89 6.35
CA PHE A 385 7.10 -1.63 6.43
C PHE A 385 8.01 -1.16 7.57
N ARG A 386 7.84 0.07 8.06
CA ARG A 386 8.51 0.56 9.28
C ARG A 386 8.04 -0.15 10.57
N LEU A 387 6.92 -0.88 10.54
CA LEU A 387 6.45 -1.67 11.69
C LEU A 387 7.30 -2.90 11.98
N TYR A 388 8.05 -3.41 10.99
CA TYR A 388 8.86 -4.62 11.14
C TYR A 388 10.11 -4.34 11.99
N LYS A 389 10.41 -5.25 12.93
CA LYS A 389 11.64 -5.15 13.75
C LYS A 389 12.91 -5.20 12.92
N LYS A 390 12.87 -5.93 11.80
CA LYS A 390 13.93 -5.96 10.80
C LYS A 390 13.31 -5.94 9.41
N LEU A 391 13.88 -5.13 8.52
CA LEU A 391 13.46 -5.00 7.13
C LEU A 391 14.68 -5.19 6.24
N ALA A 392 14.54 -5.93 5.16
CA ALA A 392 15.57 -6.10 4.15
C ALA A 392 14.93 -6.13 2.76
N GLY A 393 15.74 -5.96 1.72
CA GLY A 393 15.23 -6.01 0.35
C GLY A 393 16.28 -6.48 -0.65
N MET A 394 15.82 -6.98 -1.78
CA MET A 394 16.70 -7.36 -2.89
C MET A 394 16.18 -6.79 -4.20
N THR A 395 17.09 -6.38 -5.07
CA THR A 395 16.76 -5.89 -6.42
C THR A 395 18.02 -5.84 -7.28
N GLY A 396 17.89 -5.61 -8.59
CA GLY A 396 19.02 -5.39 -9.49
C GLY A 396 19.47 -3.92 -9.59
N THR A 397 18.71 -2.98 -9.01
CA THR A 397 18.82 -1.54 -9.32
C THR A 397 18.65 -0.61 -8.10
N ALA A 398 19.10 -1.01 -6.92
CA ALA A 398 18.88 -0.28 -5.66
C ALA A 398 19.66 1.04 -5.55
N VAL A 399 20.92 1.09 -6.02
CA VAL A 399 21.86 2.21 -5.76
C VAL A 399 21.33 3.54 -6.25
N THR A 400 20.56 3.54 -7.35
CA THR A 400 19.94 4.75 -7.90
C THR A 400 18.98 5.45 -6.92
N SER A 401 18.38 4.70 -5.99
CA SER A 401 17.44 5.22 -4.98
C SER A 401 17.97 5.00 -3.55
N ALA A 402 19.28 4.79 -3.37
CA ALA A 402 19.90 4.51 -2.07
C ALA A 402 19.63 5.61 -1.03
N GLU A 403 19.60 6.87 -1.45
CA GLU A 403 19.30 8.00 -0.56
C GLU A 403 17.87 7.93 -0.02
N GLU A 404 16.89 7.60 -0.87
CA GLU A 404 15.49 7.44 -0.48
C GLU A 404 15.31 6.25 0.46
N PHE A 405 15.92 5.09 0.14
CA PHE A 405 15.90 3.91 0.99
C PHE A 405 16.43 4.20 2.40
N HIS A 406 17.55 4.92 2.49
CA HIS A 406 18.14 5.25 3.78
C HIS A 406 17.29 6.26 4.56
N LYS A 407 16.84 7.36 3.91
CA LYS A 407 16.07 8.42 4.57
C LYS A 407 14.70 7.97 5.07
N VAL A 408 14.02 7.11 4.30
CA VAL A 408 12.65 6.69 4.61
C VAL A 408 12.62 5.43 5.48
N TYR A 409 13.48 4.46 5.18
CA TYR A 409 13.42 3.11 5.77
C TYR A 409 14.64 2.74 6.63
N GLY A 410 15.69 3.58 6.64
CA GLY A 410 16.96 3.22 7.29
C GLY A 410 17.74 2.12 6.56
N LEU A 411 17.38 1.82 5.31
CA LEU A 411 17.98 0.73 4.53
C LEU A 411 19.20 1.21 3.74
N GLU A 412 20.35 0.58 3.95
CA GLU A 412 21.55 0.79 3.14
C GLU A 412 21.56 -0.16 1.93
N ALA A 413 21.88 0.35 0.74
CA ALA A 413 22.08 -0.48 -0.46
C ALA A 413 23.54 -0.94 -0.58
N VAL A 414 23.74 -2.25 -0.73
CA VAL A 414 25.06 -2.88 -0.90
C VAL A 414 25.10 -3.57 -2.26
N VAL A 415 26.12 -3.27 -3.07
CA VAL A 415 26.28 -3.88 -4.39
C VAL A 415 27.04 -5.19 -4.24
N ILE A 416 26.36 -6.29 -4.56
CA ILE A 416 26.94 -7.61 -4.58
C ILE A 416 27.62 -7.83 -5.94
N PRO A 417 28.86 -8.34 -5.98
CA PRO A 417 29.53 -8.67 -7.24
C PRO A 417 28.75 -9.73 -8.02
N THR A 418 28.89 -9.76 -9.34
CA THR A 418 28.32 -10.83 -10.17
C THR A 418 29.17 -12.10 -10.06
N ASN A 419 28.54 -13.27 -10.14
CA ASN A 419 29.24 -14.55 -10.11
C ASN A 419 30.23 -14.71 -11.28
N LYS A 420 29.83 -14.21 -12.46
CA LYS A 420 30.65 -14.15 -13.67
C LYS A 420 30.76 -12.72 -14.18
N PRO A 421 31.84 -12.35 -14.89
CA PRO A 421 31.99 -11.01 -15.46
C PRO A 421 30.86 -10.67 -16.43
N MET A 422 30.30 -9.46 -16.33
CA MET A 422 29.26 -8.98 -17.23
C MET A 422 29.87 -8.50 -18.55
N ILE A 423 29.51 -9.14 -19.66
CA ILE A 423 30.07 -8.87 -21.00
C ILE A 423 29.03 -8.33 -21.99
N ARG A 424 27.82 -7.99 -21.53
CA ARG A 424 26.75 -7.43 -22.38
C ARG A 424 27.20 -6.11 -23.00
N GLU A 425 26.91 -5.94 -24.28
CA GLU A 425 27.14 -4.68 -24.99
C GLU A 425 25.92 -3.75 -24.90
N ASP A 426 26.04 -2.67 -24.13
CA ASP A 426 25.02 -1.62 -24.08
C ASP A 426 25.32 -0.56 -25.16
N LEU A 427 24.60 -0.65 -26.28
CA LEU A 427 24.74 0.21 -27.45
C LEU A 427 24.19 1.63 -27.19
N SER A 428 24.68 2.60 -27.95
CA SER A 428 24.20 3.99 -27.85
C SER A 428 22.78 4.14 -28.36
N ASP A 429 22.05 5.10 -27.78
CA ASP A 429 20.66 5.38 -28.16
C ASP A 429 20.57 5.88 -29.60
N ARG A 430 19.57 5.38 -30.32
CA ARG A 430 19.20 5.85 -31.66
C ARG A 430 18.03 6.83 -31.55
N ILE A 431 18.30 8.10 -31.82
CA ILE A 431 17.31 9.18 -31.65
C ILE A 431 16.72 9.57 -33.01
N TYR A 432 15.40 9.50 -33.12
CA TYR A 432 14.62 9.78 -34.32
C TYR A 432 13.82 11.08 -34.18
N LYS A 433 13.49 11.67 -35.33
CA LYS A 433 12.69 12.90 -35.39
C LYS A 433 11.22 12.64 -35.07
N SER A 434 10.65 11.55 -35.58
CA SER A 434 9.24 11.20 -35.44
C SER A 434 9.07 9.80 -34.84
N GLU A 435 7.95 9.59 -34.14
CA GLU A 435 7.58 8.29 -33.56
C GLU A 435 7.37 7.24 -34.67
N LYS A 436 6.83 7.67 -35.82
CA LYS A 436 6.70 6.82 -37.00
C LYS A 436 8.05 6.31 -37.52
N GLY A 437 9.02 7.21 -37.68
CA GLY A 437 10.38 6.85 -38.12
C GLY A 437 11.07 5.89 -37.15
N LYS A 438 10.93 6.16 -35.85
CA LYS A 438 11.39 5.29 -34.76
C LYS A 438 10.84 3.87 -34.87
N PHE A 439 9.52 3.70 -34.92
CA PHE A 439 8.91 2.36 -34.98
C PHE A 439 9.25 1.61 -36.27
N GLN A 440 9.35 2.30 -37.41
CA GLN A 440 9.82 1.68 -38.65
C GLN A 440 11.27 1.19 -38.55
N ALA A 441 12.13 1.89 -37.83
CA ALA A 441 13.49 1.44 -37.59
C ALA A 441 13.57 0.28 -36.59
N VAL A 442 12.75 0.30 -35.53
CA VAL A 442 12.62 -0.83 -34.58
C VAL A 442 12.19 -2.10 -35.30
N VAL A 443 11.16 -2.03 -36.14
CA VAL A 443 10.66 -3.18 -36.90
C VAL A 443 11.73 -3.73 -37.85
N ARG A 444 12.50 -2.86 -38.53
CA ARG A 444 13.64 -3.27 -39.38
C ARG A 444 14.72 -3.98 -38.57
N GLU A 445 15.13 -3.41 -37.43
CA GLU A 445 16.12 -4.03 -36.54
C GLU A 445 15.65 -5.41 -36.03
N ILE A 446 14.36 -5.52 -35.67
CA ILE A 446 13.78 -6.79 -35.21
C ILE A 446 13.83 -7.83 -36.33
N LYS A 447 13.41 -7.45 -37.54
CA LYS A 447 13.39 -8.33 -38.72
C LYS A 447 14.78 -8.82 -39.07
N ASP A 448 15.76 -7.93 -39.17
CA ASP A 448 17.14 -8.26 -39.55
C ASP A 448 17.80 -9.24 -38.56
N ARG A 449 17.48 -9.12 -37.27
CA ARG A 449 17.98 -10.03 -36.23
C ARG A 449 17.22 -11.34 -36.17
N HIS A 450 15.90 -11.29 -36.34
CA HIS A 450 15.04 -12.47 -36.39
C HIS A 450 15.43 -13.38 -37.56
N GLU A 451 15.71 -12.82 -38.74
CA GLU A 451 16.19 -13.57 -39.91
C GLU A 451 17.54 -14.26 -39.66
N LYS A 452 18.40 -13.68 -38.82
CA LYS A 452 19.66 -14.30 -38.35
C LYS A 452 19.43 -15.33 -37.24
N GLY A 453 18.22 -15.42 -36.70
CA GLY A 453 17.84 -16.32 -35.60
C GLY A 453 18.18 -15.80 -34.21
N GLN A 454 18.62 -14.55 -34.05
CA GLN A 454 18.92 -14.00 -32.73
C GLN A 454 17.61 -13.72 -31.96
N PRO A 455 17.48 -14.14 -30.68
CA PRO A 455 16.30 -13.82 -29.88
C PRO A 455 16.25 -12.36 -29.48
N ILE A 456 15.04 -11.81 -29.40
CA ILE A 456 14.80 -10.38 -29.19
C ILE A 456 13.70 -10.18 -28.16
N LEU A 457 13.98 -9.35 -27.16
CA LEU A 457 12.97 -8.83 -26.23
C LEU A 457 12.83 -7.33 -26.42
N THR A 458 11.62 -6.89 -26.77
CA THR A 458 11.30 -5.48 -27.00
C THR A 458 10.42 -4.94 -25.87
N GLY A 459 10.86 -3.88 -25.20
CA GLY A 459 10.12 -3.19 -24.15
C GLY A 459 9.41 -1.94 -24.66
N THR A 460 8.12 -1.80 -24.37
CA THR A 460 7.29 -0.61 -24.65
C THR A 460 6.75 -0.01 -23.36
N VAL A 461 6.46 1.29 -23.31
CA VAL A 461 5.98 1.95 -22.07
C VAL A 461 4.47 1.81 -21.85
N SER A 462 3.69 1.48 -22.88
CA SER A 462 2.23 1.37 -22.81
C SER A 462 1.69 0.19 -23.63
N ILE A 463 0.48 -0.27 -23.27
CA ILE A 463 -0.25 -1.33 -23.98
C ILE A 463 -0.54 -0.90 -25.42
N GLU A 464 -0.94 0.35 -25.62
CA GLU A 464 -1.21 0.90 -26.96
C GLU A 464 0.00 0.80 -27.88
N LYS A 465 1.19 1.18 -27.40
CA LYS A 465 2.44 1.09 -28.17
C LYS A 465 2.87 -0.34 -28.41
N ASN A 466 2.59 -1.23 -27.46
CA ASN A 466 2.82 -2.67 -27.61
C ASN A 466 1.96 -3.27 -28.72
N GLU A 467 0.67 -2.94 -28.74
CA GLU A 467 -0.28 -3.37 -29.78
C GLU A 467 0.07 -2.78 -31.15
N LEU A 468 0.47 -1.51 -31.19
CA LEU A 468 0.96 -0.87 -32.42
C LEU A 468 2.17 -1.61 -33.00
N LEU A 469 3.20 -1.87 -32.18
CA LEU A 469 4.38 -2.59 -32.62
C LEU A 469 4.04 -4.02 -33.08
N SER A 470 3.16 -4.72 -32.35
CA SER A 470 2.67 -6.04 -32.75
C SER A 470 1.99 -6.00 -34.14
N ALA A 471 1.15 -5.00 -34.41
CA ALA A 471 0.50 -4.84 -35.71
C ALA A 471 1.51 -4.60 -36.84
N LEU A 472 2.56 -3.80 -36.58
CA LEU A 472 3.62 -3.53 -37.55
C LEU A 472 4.47 -4.79 -37.82
N LEU A 473 4.80 -5.58 -36.79
CA LEU A 473 5.54 -6.84 -36.94
C LEU A 473 4.72 -7.88 -37.73
N LYS A 474 3.41 -7.99 -37.47
CA LYS A 474 2.51 -8.87 -38.25
C LYS A 474 2.51 -8.49 -39.74
N LYS A 475 2.52 -7.19 -40.05
CA LYS A 475 2.55 -6.70 -41.43
C LYS A 475 3.84 -7.10 -42.16
N GLU A 476 4.96 -7.19 -41.45
CA GLU A 476 6.25 -7.62 -41.98
C GLU A 476 6.47 -9.15 -41.93
N GLY A 477 5.48 -9.92 -41.45
CA GLY A 477 5.55 -11.37 -41.39
C GLY A 477 6.42 -11.93 -40.26
N VAL A 478 6.76 -11.13 -39.25
CA VAL A 478 7.57 -11.57 -38.10
C VAL A 478 6.67 -12.20 -37.04
N SER A 479 6.89 -13.49 -36.76
CA SER A 479 6.21 -14.19 -35.67
C SER A 479 6.71 -13.68 -34.32
N HIS A 480 5.80 -13.34 -33.41
CA HIS A 480 6.14 -12.79 -32.10
C HIS A 480 5.06 -13.04 -31.07
N GLU A 481 5.46 -13.00 -29.80
CA GLU A 481 4.57 -13.07 -28.64
C GLU A 481 4.42 -11.70 -27.98
N VAL A 482 3.26 -11.45 -27.36
CA VAL A 482 2.89 -10.16 -26.78
C VAL A 482 2.52 -10.32 -25.31
N LEU A 483 3.12 -9.51 -24.44
CA LEU A 483 2.90 -9.51 -23.00
C LEU A 483 2.37 -8.15 -22.55
N ASN A 484 1.20 -8.15 -21.90
CA ASN A 484 0.45 -6.94 -21.55
C ASN A 484 0.18 -6.81 -20.04
N ALA A 485 0.89 -7.56 -19.20
CA ALA A 485 0.73 -7.60 -17.74
C ALA A 485 -0.69 -7.97 -17.27
N LYS A 486 -1.39 -8.85 -18.01
CA LYS A 486 -2.77 -9.27 -17.69
C LYS A 486 -2.85 -10.67 -17.09
N ASN A 487 -1.97 -11.59 -17.51
CA ASN A 487 -1.96 -12.95 -17.01
C ASN A 487 -0.52 -13.38 -16.73
N HIS A 488 -0.09 -13.18 -15.49
CA HIS A 488 1.30 -13.41 -15.08
C HIS A 488 1.78 -14.85 -15.29
N GLU A 489 0.91 -15.84 -15.10
CA GLU A 489 1.28 -17.25 -15.26
C GLU A 489 1.55 -17.60 -16.73
N ARG A 490 0.66 -17.20 -17.65
CA ARG A 490 0.88 -17.38 -19.09
C ARG A 490 2.07 -16.57 -19.59
N GLU A 491 2.22 -15.33 -19.10
CA GLU A 491 3.34 -14.47 -19.47
C GLU A 491 4.68 -15.02 -18.99
N ALA A 492 4.71 -15.65 -17.81
CA ALA A 492 5.89 -16.31 -17.29
C ALA A 492 6.35 -17.46 -18.20
N GLN A 493 5.41 -18.27 -18.68
CA GLN A 493 5.69 -19.35 -19.64
C GLN A 493 6.27 -18.80 -20.94
N ILE A 494 5.68 -17.73 -21.49
CA ILE A 494 6.17 -17.11 -22.73
C ILE A 494 7.59 -16.53 -22.52
N ILE A 495 7.83 -15.84 -21.40
CA ILE A 495 9.15 -15.26 -21.12
C ILE A 495 10.22 -16.32 -20.93
N ALA A 496 9.91 -17.45 -20.30
CA ALA A 496 10.85 -18.55 -20.14
C ALA A 496 11.34 -19.08 -21.51
N GLU A 497 10.53 -18.95 -22.55
CA GLU A 497 10.87 -19.36 -23.92
C GLU A 497 11.48 -18.24 -24.77
N ALA A 498 11.57 -17.01 -24.26
CA ALA A 498 12.04 -15.85 -25.03
C ALA A 498 13.53 -15.92 -25.42
N GLY A 499 14.29 -16.85 -24.83
CA GLY A 499 15.70 -17.08 -25.13
C GLY A 499 15.95 -18.12 -26.23
N LYS A 500 14.90 -18.68 -26.85
CA LYS A 500 15.02 -19.66 -27.95
C LYS A 500 15.44 -19.00 -29.25
N LYS A 501 16.08 -19.77 -30.13
CA LYS A 501 16.52 -19.27 -31.45
C LYS A 501 15.33 -18.70 -32.25
N GLY A 502 15.47 -17.46 -32.71
CA GLY A 502 14.45 -16.75 -33.49
C GLY A 502 13.24 -16.25 -32.69
N ALA A 503 13.23 -16.39 -31.37
CA ALA A 503 12.12 -15.88 -30.55
C ALA A 503 12.05 -14.35 -30.58
N VAL A 504 10.84 -13.81 -30.76
CA VAL A 504 10.57 -12.37 -30.68
C VAL A 504 9.47 -12.15 -29.66
N THR A 505 9.78 -11.39 -28.62
CA THR A 505 8.83 -11.11 -27.53
C THR A 505 8.69 -9.61 -27.36
N VAL A 506 7.45 -9.12 -27.30
CA VAL A 506 7.14 -7.70 -27.10
C VAL A 506 6.39 -7.53 -25.78
N ALA A 507 6.95 -6.74 -24.87
CA ALA A 507 6.49 -6.62 -23.49
C ALA A 507 6.17 -5.17 -23.13
N THR A 508 4.99 -4.94 -22.56
CA THR A 508 4.67 -3.66 -21.90
C THR A 508 5.38 -3.55 -20.57
N ASN A 509 6.06 -2.42 -20.35
CA ASN A 509 6.79 -2.06 -19.16
C ASN A 509 7.67 -3.23 -18.69
N MET A 510 7.26 -3.87 -17.62
CA MET A 510 7.97 -4.97 -16.98
C MET A 510 7.13 -6.25 -16.92
N ALA A 511 6.29 -6.49 -17.93
CA ALA A 511 5.58 -7.74 -18.06
C ALA A 511 6.57 -8.94 -18.03
N GLY A 512 6.18 -10.01 -17.34
CA GLY A 512 7.06 -11.15 -17.09
C GLY A 512 8.26 -10.87 -16.17
N ARG A 513 8.07 -9.97 -15.19
CA ARG A 513 9.04 -9.79 -14.10
C ARG A 513 9.17 -11.05 -13.25
N GLY A 514 10.37 -11.24 -12.66
CA GLY A 514 10.65 -12.36 -11.77
C GLY A 514 10.97 -13.68 -12.49
N VAL A 515 10.90 -13.71 -13.82
CA VAL A 515 11.24 -14.89 -14.64
C VAL A 515 12.59 -14.69 -15.33
N ASP A 516 13.39 -15.76 -15.35
CA ASP A 516 14.67 -15.82 -16.03
C ASP A 516 14.53 -16.19 -17.51
N ILE A 517 15.35 -15.56 -18.36
CA ILE A 517 15.40 -15.84 -19.80
C ILE A 517 16.70 -16.59 -20.05
N LYS A 518 16.60 -17.92 -20.09
CA LYS A 518 17.75 -18.80 -20.35
C LYS A 518 17.98 -18.89 -21.85
N LEU A 519 19.23 -18.74 -22.27
CA LEU A 519 19.60 -18.88 -23.68
C LEU A 519 19.63 -20.37 -24.06
N GLU A 520 19.03 -20.70 -25.19
CA GLU A 520 19.10 -22.05 -25.77
C GLU A 520 20.48 -22.31 -26.40
N GLU A 521 20.83 -23.58 -26.59
CA GLU A 521 22.04 -23.98 -27.31
C GLU A 521 22.06 -23.37 -28.73
N GLY A 522 23.21 -22.83 -29.16
CA GLY A 522 23.34 -22.16 -30.45
C GLY A 522 23.01 -20.65 -30.45
N VAL A 523 22.43 -20.10 -29.36
CA VAL A 523 22.08 -18.67 -29.27
C VAL A 523 23.27 -17.80 -28.86
N VAL A 524 24.20 -18.37 -28.10
CA VAL A 524 25.43 -17.68 -27.65
C VAL A 524 26.26 -17.25 -28.87
N GLU A 525 26.35 -18.10 -29.89
CA GLU A 525 27.04 -17.84 -31.17
C GLU A 525 26.35 -16.76 -32.02
N LEU A 526 25.05 -16.54 -31.79
CA LEU A 526 24.27 -15.48 -32.44
C LEU A 526 24.38 -14.12 -31.74
N GLY A 527 25.24 -14.03 -30.71
CA GLY A 527 25.45 -12.82 -29.91
C GLY A 527 24.50 -12.69 -28.72
N GLY A 528 23.80 -13.78 -28.35
CA GLY A 528 22.90 -13.83 -27.19
C GLY A 528 21.59 -13.05 -27.38
N LEU A 529 20.86 -12.82 -26.29
CA LEU A 529 19.60 -12.07 -26.30
C LEU A 529 19.83 -10.59 -26.61
N HIS A 530 19.09 -10.05 -27.59
CA HIS A 530 19.08 -8.62 -27.88
C HIS A 530 17.89 -7.93 -27.23
N ILE A 531 18.15 -6.83 -26.52
CA ILE A 531 17.12 -6.02 -25.85
C ILE A 531 16.89 -4.73 -26.64
N ILE A 532 15.63 -4.45 -26.96
CA ILE A 532 15.20 -3.20 -27.60
C ILE A 532 14.32 -2.42 -26.63
N GLY A 533 14.75 -1.25 -26.19
CA GLY A 533 13.89 -0.27 -25.54
C GLY A 533 13.28 0.64 -26.60
N THR A 534 11.96 0.64 -26.74
CA THR A 534 11.29 1.51 -27.74
C THR A 534 11.17 2.96 -27.31
N GLU A 535 11.42 3.24 -26.01
CA GLU A 535 11.41 4.55 -25.35
C GLU A 535 12.26 4.49 -24.08
N ARG A 536 12.51 5.67 -23.51
CA ARG A 536 13.11 5.85 -22.19
C ARG A 536 12.01 6.01 -21.15
N HIS A 537 12.10 5.25 -20.05
CA HIS A 537 11.16 5.41 -18.94
C HIS A 537 11.48 6.69 -18.15
N GLU A 538 10.55 7.11 -17.28
CA GLU A 538 10.77 8.23 -16.36
C GLU A 538 11.97 8.00 -15.43
N ALA A 539 12.21 6.75 -15.07
CA ALA A 539 13.23 6.34 -14.13
C ALA A 539 14.32 5.48 -14.81
N ARG A 540 15.58 5.83 -14.57
CA ARG A 540 16.74 5.14 -15.18
C ARG A 540 16.85 3.69 -14.71
N ARG A 541 16.39 3.41 -13.48
CA ARG A 541 16.36 2.03 -12.96
C ARG A 541 15.47 1.11 -13.79
N ILE A 542 14.33 1.57 -14.29
CA ILE A 542 13.42 0.75 -15.11
C ILE A 542 14.09 0.39 -16.44
N ASP A 543 14.76 1.36 -17.08
CA ASP A 543 15.58 1.10 -18.27
C ASP A 543 16.67 0.05 -17.99
N ASN A 544 17.36 0.15 -16.85
CA ASN A 544 18.40 -0.80 -16.47
C ASN A 544 17.86 -2.20 -16.16
N GLN A 545 16.64 -2.30 -15.62
CA GLN A 545 15.97 -3.58 -15.43
C GLN A 545 15.63 -4.25 -16.76
N LEU A 546 15.21 -3.47 -17.76
CA LEU A 546 14.99 -3.97 -19.13
C LEU A 546 16.32 -4.47 -19.73
N ARG A 547 17.40 -3.69 -19.64
CA ARG A 547 18.75 -4.13 -20.08
C ARG A 547 19.20 -5.41 -19.39
N GLY A 548 18.98 -5.49 -18.08
CA GLY A 548 19.32 -6.64 -17.24
C GLY A 548 18.57 -7.94 -17.58
N ARG A 549 17.65 -7.92 -18.56
CA ARG A 549 17.08 -9.14 -19.14
C ARG A 549 18.08 -9.92 -19.97
N SER A 550 19.13 -9.28 -20.49
CA SER A 550 20.22 -9.90 -21.26
C SER A 550 21.56 -9.88 -20.51
N GLY A 551 22.48 -10.75 -20.93
CA GLY A 551 23.84 -10.87 -20.41
C GLY A 551 23.94 -11.42 -18.99
N ARG A 552 23.07 -12.38 -18.66
CA ARG A 552 23.00 -13.01 -17.33
C ARG A 552 24.10 -14.04 -17.17
N GLN A 553 24.66 -14.16 -15.96
CA GLN A 553 25.76 -15.11 -15.69
C GLN A 553 26.91 -15.05 -16.70
N GLY A 554 27.23 -13.85 -17.21
CA GLY A 554 28.31 -13.65 -18.18
C GLY A 554 28.00 -14.10 -19.61
N ASP A 555 26.74 -14.41 -19.93
CA ASP A 555 26.31 -14.67 -21.29
C ASP A 555 26.55 -13.45 -22.21
N PRO A 556 26.81 -13.66 -23.50
CA PRO A 556 26.80 -12.56 -24.46
C PRO A 556 25.39 -11.99 -24.60
N GLY A 557 25.32 -10.76 -25.05
CA GLY A 557 24.06 -10.08 -25.23
C GLY A 557 24.28 -8.63 -25.62
N SER A 558 23.21 -7.98 -26.07
CA SER A 558 23.25 -6.56 -26.38
C SER A 558 21.96 -5.85 -26.00
N SER A 559 22.04 -4.55 -25.72
CA SER A 559 20.87 -3.71 -25.50
C SER A 559 20.96 -2.41 -26.30
N GLN A 560 19.83 -1.92 -26.81
CA GLN A 560 19.76 -0.63 -27.50
C GLN A 560 18.41 0.05 -27.27
N PHE A 561 18.42 1.37 -27.09
CA PHE A 561 17.21 2.18 -26.98
C PHE A 561 16.99 2.98 -28.27
N PHE A 562 15.75 3.00 -28.71
CA PHE A 562 15.25 3.79 -29.84
C PHE A 562 14.34 4.86 -29.24
N VAL A 563 14.63 6.13 -29.49
CA VAL A 563 13.93 7.25 -28.84
C VAL A 563 13.47 8.24 -29.90
N SER A 564 12.30 8.83 -29.76
CA SER A 564 11.79 9.89 -30.64
C SER A 564 11.75 11.22 -29.89
N LEU A 565 11.93 12.34 -30.61
CA LEU A 565 11.63 13.67 -30.08
C LEU A 565 10.15 13.86 -29.69
N GLU A 566 9.26 13.01 -30.21
CA GLU A 566 7.83 13.00 -29.92
C GLU A 566 7.48 12.14 -28.70
N ASP A 567 8.42 11.39 -28.12
CA ASP A 567 8.19 10.62 -26.90
C ASP A 567 7.96 11.56 -25.70
N ASP A 568 7.15 11.13 -24.72
CA ASP A 568 6.74 12.01 -23.60
C ASP A 568 7.92 12.61 -22.85
N LEU A 569 8.95 11.80 -22.55
CA LEU A 569 10.17 12.27 -21.91
C LEU A 569 10.89 13.36 -22.72
N MET A 570 10.95 13.19 -24.05
CA MET A 570 11.59 14.14 -24.94
C MET A 570 10.73 15.38 -25.20
N ARG A 571 9.40 15.25 -25.21
CA ARG A 571 8.50 16.41 -25.30
C ARG A 571 8.61 17.33 -24.09
N ILE A 572 8.81 16.74 -22.91
CA ILE A 572 8.92 17.52 -21.66
C ILE A 572 10.33 18.11 -21.50
N PHE A 573 11.39 17.39 -21.90
CA PHE A 573 12.78 17.77 -21.59
C PHE A 573 13.74 17.86 -22.80
N GLY A 574 13.42 17.20 -23.90
CA GLY A 574 14.14 17.24 -25.18
C GLY A 574 13.82 18.54 -25.92
N GLY A 575 14.34 19.65 -25.38
CA GLY A 575 13.92 21.00 -25.77
C GLY A 575 14.03 21.34 -27.25
N ASP A 576 13.40 22.46 -27.61
CA ASP A 576 13.35 23.01 -28.97
C ASP A 576 14.70 23.06 -29.69
N ARG A 577 15.82 23.14 -28.95
CA ARG A 577 17.17 23.14 -29.50
C ARG A 577 17.52 21.86 -30.27
N ILE A 578 17.14 20.68 -29.78
CA ILE A 578 17.46 19.41 -30.47
C ILE A 578 16.60 19.28 -31.72
N LYS A 579 15.31 19.60 -31.60
CA LYS A 579 14.37 19.64 -32.73
C LYS A 579 14.84 20.61 -33.81
N ASN A 580 15.18 21.85 -33.44
CA ASN A 580 15.71 22.87 -34.35
C ASN A 580 17.04 22.46 -34.99
N LEU A 581 17.89 21.71 -34.29
CA LEU A 581 19.14 21.17 -34.85
C LEU A 581 18.84 20.10 -35.91
N MET A 582 17.94 19.16 -35.65
CA MET A 582 17.54 18.13 -36.61
C MET A 582 16.88 18.74 -37.86
N GLU A 583 16.05 19.77 -37.66
CA GLU A 583 15.43 20.51 -38.76
C GLU A 583 16.45 21.27 -39.60
N ARG A 584 17.44 21.94 -38.98
CA ARG A 584 18.54 22.62 -39.70
C ARG A 584 19.43 21.66 -40.48
N LEU A 585 19.71 20.48 -39.91
CA LEU A 585 20.53 19.45 -40.54
C LEU A 585 19.77 18.62 -41.59
N LYS A 586 18.46 18.86 -41.77
CA LYS A 586 17.58 18.13 -42.70
C LYS A 586 17.69 16.61 -42.56
N VAL A 587 17.81 16.12 -41.33
CA VAL A 587 17.91 14.68 -41.06
C VAL A 587 16.61 14.00 -41.49
N PRO A 588 16.66 12.96 -42.36
CA PRO A 588 15.48 12.17 -42.73
C PRO A 588 14.78 11.59 -41.50
N GLU A 589 13.45 11.41 -41.57
CA GLU A 589 12.68 10.91 -40.42
C GLU A 589 13.13 9.53 -39.94
N ASP A 590 13.69 8.73 -40.84
CA ASP A 590 14.08 7.35 -40.60
C ASP A 590 15.59 7.16 -40.33
N GLN A 591 16.37 8.25 -40.29
CA GLN A 591 17.78 8.22 -39.92
C GLN A 591 17.99 8.62 -38.46
N PRO A 592 18.63 7.77 -37.64
CA PRO A 592 18.92 8.12 -36.25
C PRO A 592 20.11 9.06 -36.12
N ILE A 593 20.10 9.83 -35.05
CA ILE A 593 21.31 10.47 -34.50
C ILE A 593 21.80 9.62 -33.34
N GLU A 594 23.05 9.19 -33.41
CA GLU A 594 23.75 8.51 -32.31
C GLU A 594 24.78 9.49 -31.73
N ASN A 595 24.46 10.10 -30.58
CA ASN A 595 25.35 11.06 -29.93
C ASN A 595 25.31 10.94 -28.41
N LYS A 596 26.47 10.64 -27.80
CA LYS A 596 26.64 10.51 -26.34
C LYS A 596 26.19 11.74 -25.55
N ILE A 597 26.27 12.95 -26.14
CA ILE A 597 25.81 14.19 -25.48
C ILE A 597 24.29 14.17 -25.31
N ILE A 598 23.55 13.67 -26.30
CA ILE A 598 22.09 13.61 -26.23
C ILE A 598 21.67 12.53 -25.23
N SER A 599 22.31 11.36 -25.24
CA SER A 599 22.05 10.32 -24.22
C SER A 599 22.27 10.85 -22.79
N LYS A 600 23.33 11.64 -22.54
CA LYS A 600 23.56 12.29 -21.23
C LYS A 600 22.49 13.32 -20.88
N ALA A 601 21.94 14.04 -21.85
CA ALA A 601 20.85 14.99 -21.63
C ALA A 601 19.56 14.27 -21.21
N ILE A 602 19.27 13.12 -21.83
CA ILE A 602 18.16 12.23 -21.45
C ILE A 602 18.36 11.71 -20.02
N GLU A 603 19.55 11.20 -19.68
CA GLU A 603 19.85 10.74 -18.33
C GLU A 603 19.67 11.85 -17.27
N SER A 604 20.05 13.09 -17.62
CA SER A 604 19.86 14.25 -16.74
C SER A 604 18.38 14.61 -16.57
N ALA A 605 17.56 14.44 -17.62
CA ALA A 605 16.11 14.62 -17.54
C ALA A 605 15.46 13.56 -16.64
N GLN A 606 15.82 12.29 -16.80
CA GLN A 606 15.35 11.20 -15.93
C GLN A 606 15.67 11.47 -14.46
N ALA A 607 16.92 11.86 -14.15
CA ALA A 607 17.31 12.20 -12.77
C ALA A 607 16.49 13.35 -12.17
N LYS A 608 16.10 14.34 -12.98
CA LYS A 608 15.25 15.46 -12.52
C LYS A 608 13.82 15.01 -12.24
N ILE A 609 13.26 14.12 -13.06
CA ILE A 609 11.91 13.54 -12.84
C ILE A 609 11.92 12.64 -11.61
N GLU A 610 12.94 11.80 -11.44
CA GLU A 610 13.12 10.97 -10.25
C GLU A 610 13.18 11.83 -8.99
N GLY A 611 13.92 12.94 -9.01
CA GLY A 611 13.97 13.90 -7.90
C GLY A 611 12.60 14.52 -7.59
N PHE A 612 11.85 14.95 -8.61
CA PHE A 612 10.49 15.48 -8.43
C PHE A 612 9.54 14.45 -7.84
N ASN A 613 9.59 13.20 -8.32
CA ASN A 613 8.79 12.10 -7.81
C ASN A 613 9.17 11.73 -6.37
N PHE A 614 10.46 11.80 -6.03
CA PHE A 614 10.95 11.63 -4.66
C PHE A 614 10.39 12.71 -3.73
N ASP A 615 10.46 13.99 -4.12
CA ASP A 615 9.92 15.09 -3.31
C ASP A 615 8.40 14.95 -3.11
N ALA A 616 7.65 14.55 -4.14
CA ALA A 616 6.22 14.28 -4.04
C ALA A 616 5.92 13.15 -3.05
N ARG A 617 6.64 12.02 -3.12
CA ARG A 617 6.48 10.90 -2.18
C ARG A 617 6.88 11.29 -0.76
N LYS A 618 7.97 12.04 -0.60
CA LYS A 618 8.42 12.56 0.69
C LYS A 618 7.35 13.43 1.33
N HIS A 619 6.72 14.32 0.57
CA HIS A 619 5.61 15.11 1.09
C HIS A 619 4.42 14.24 1.53
N VAL A 620 3.99 13.26 0.72
CA VAL A 620 2.90 12.34 1.12
C VAL A 620 3.23 11.63 2.44
N LEU A 621 4.47 11.16 2.58
CA LEU A 621 4.95 10.51 3.81
C LEU A 621 4.94 11.46 5.01
N GLU A 622 5.36 12.72 4.85
CA GLU A 622 5.39 13.70 5.95
C GLU A 622 3.99 13.96 6.55
N TYR A 623 2.94 13.98 5.72
CA TYR A 623 1.56 14.07 6.21
C TYR A 623 1.09 12.77 6.86
N ASP A 624 1.36 11.61 6.26
CA ASP A 624 0.99 10.32 6.86
C ASP A 624 1.74 10.03 8.17
N ASP A 625 2.97 10.51 8.36
CA ASP A 625 3.72 10.38 9.62
C ASP A 625 2.99 11.01 10.82
N VAL A 626 2.24 12.10 10.58
CA VAL A 626 1.40 12.71 11.62
C VAL A 626 0.23 11.78 11.97
N VAL A 627 -0.43 11.24 10.95
CA VAL A 627 -1.56 10.32 11.12
C VAL A 627 -1.08 9.01 11.74
N ASN A 628 0.10 8.52 11.38
CA ASN A 628 0.66 7.26 11.86
C ASN A 628 0.94 7.30 13.37
N LYS A 629 1.48 8.41 13.90
CA LYS A 629 1.65 8.58 15.36
C LYS A 629 0.34 8.49 16.12
N GLN A 630 -0.73 9.07 15.56
CA GLN A 630 -2.07 9.01 16.14
C GLN A 630 -2.66 7.60 16.03
N ARG A 631 -2.47 6.96 14.88
CA ARG A 631 -2.87 5.58 14.58
C ARG A 631 -2.24 4.59 15.56
N GLU A 632 -0.96 4.71 15.85
CA GLU A 632 -0.25 3.87 16.83
C GLU A 632 -0.91 3.92 18.22
N VAL A 633 -1.30 5.10 18.68
CA VAL A 633 -1.99 5.29 19.96
C VAL A 633 -3.38 4.63 19.94
N ILE A 634 -4.16 4.88 18.88
CA ILE A 634 -5.52 4.31 18.75
C ILE A 634 -5.46 2.78 18.62
N TYR A 635 -4.59 2.25 17.77
CA TYR A 635 -4.48 0.80 17.54
C TYR A 635 -3.95 0.07 18.78
N LYS A 636 -3.01 0.68 19.51
CA LYS A 636 -2.57 0.16 20.81
C LYS A 636 -3.75 0.11 21.79
N LYS A 637 -4.52 1.20 21.92
CA LYS A 637 -5.69 1.25 22.79
C LYS A 637 -6.74 0.20 22.41
N ARG A 638 -7.04 0.04 21.13
CA ARG A 638 -7.96 -1.00 20.63
C ARG A 638 -7.48 -2.40 21.00
N LYS A 639 -6.19 -2.69 20.80
CA LYS A 639 -5.59 -4.00 21.14
C LYS A 639 -5.62 -4.27 22.64
N GLU A 640 -5.41 -3.25 23.48
CA GLU A 640 -5.58 -3.35 24.94
C GLU A 640 -7.01 -3.72 25.32
N VAL A 641 -8.01 -3.03 24.73
CA VAL A 641 -9.45 -3.31 24.94
C VAL A 641 -9.82 -4.73 24.49
N LEU A 642 -9.33 -5.17 23.33
CA LEU A 642 -9.56 -6.52 22.81
C LEU A 642 -8.98 -7.61 23.72
N LYS A 643 -7.79 -7.38 24.26
CA LYS A 643 -7.06 -8.33 25.14
C LYS A 643 -7.54 -8.35 26.57
N SER A 644 -8.13 -7.27 27.08
CA SER A 644 -8.54 -7.20 28.48
C SER A 644 -9.60 -8.27 28.79
N GLU A 645 -9.44 -9.05 29.85
CA GLU A 645 -10.51 -9.96 30.29
C GLU A 645 -11.63 -9.20 31.01
N ASP A 646 -11.26 -8.15 31.74
CA ASP A 646 -12.17 -7.28 32.46
C ASP A 646 -11.87 -5.80 32.18
N LEU A 647 -12.87 -5.06 31.73
CA LEU A 647 -12.77 -3.61 31.48
C LEU A 647 -13.41 -2.77 32.58
N LYS A 648 -14.05 -3.38 33.60
CA LYS A 648 -14.73 -2.67 34.68
C LYS A 648 -13.87 -1.57 35.29
N PRO A 649 -12.63 -1.87 35.73
CA PRO A 649 -11.86 -0.89 36.49
C PRO A 649 -11.55 0.34 35.63
N GLN A 650 -11.23 0.10 34.36
CA GLN A 650 -10.96 1.17 33.39
C GLN A 650 -12.22 1.98 33.07
N ILE A 651 -13.38 1.34 32.92
CA ILE A 651 -14.64 2.03 32.64
C ILE A 651 -15.06 2.88 33.83
N LEU A 652 -14.99 2.34 35.05
CA LEU A 652 -15.28 3.09 36.27
C LEU A 652 -14.32 4.26 36.45
N GLU A 653 -13.03 4.10 36.12
CA GLU A 653 -12.07 5.20 36.12
C GLU A 653 -12.45 6.29 35.11
N VAL A 654 -12.85 5.92 33.88
CA VAL A 654 -13.32 6.87 32.87
C VAL A 654 -14.58 7.61 33.35
N ILE A 655 -15.53 6.91 33.97
CA ILE A 655 -16.75 7.51 34.55
C ILE A 655 -16.38 8.51 35.65
N ARG A 656 -15.47 8.13 36.57
CA ARG A 656 -15.00 9.03 37.63
C ARG A 656 -14.38 10.30 37.08
N ASN A 657 -13.50 10.16 36.09
CA ASN A 657 -12.80 11.30 35.49
C ASN A 657 -13.78 12.21 34.73
N GLU A 658 -14.76 11.64 34.02
CA GLU A 658 -15.78 12.41 33.31
C GLU A 658 -16.67 13.19 34.29
N ILE A 659 -17.14 12.57 35.38
CA ILE A 659 -17.95 13.26 36.41
C ILE A 659 -17.17 14.39 37.05
N LYS A 660 -15.90 14.15 37.43
CA LYS A 660 -15.02 15.21 37.98
C LYS A 660 -14.89 16.37 37.01
N ARG A 661 -14.63 16.08 35.72
CA ARG A 661 -14.51 17.10 34.68
C ARG A 661 -15.78 17.94 34.53
N ILE A 662 -16.96 17.31 34.57
CA ILE A 662 -18.25 18.01 34.51
C ILE A 662 -18.42 18.94 35.72
N VAL A 663 -18.18 18.42 36.93
CA VAL A 663 -18.31 19.21 38.16
C VAL A 663 -17.31 20.37 38.15
N GLU A 664 -16.02 20.12 37.89
CA GLU A 664 -14.97 21.13 37.82
C GLU A 664 -15.30 22.23 36.80
N PHE A 665 -15.81 21.87 35.62
CA PHE A 665 -16.18 22.83 34.58
C PHE A 665 -17.31 23.77 35.01
N HIS A 666 -18.31 23.26 35.73
CA HIS A 666 -19.47 24.03 36.17
C HIS A 666 -19.33 24.65 37.58
N THR A 667 -18.21 24.43 38.25
CA THR A 667 -17.88 24.97 39.59
C THR A 667 -16.68 25.92 39.56
N GLN A 668 -16.34 26.48 38.40
CA GLN A 668 -15.28 27.48 38.31
C GLN A 668 -15.68 28.77 39.05
N GLY A 669 -14.79 29.28 39.90
CA GLY A 669 -15.01 30.51 40.67
C GLY A 669 -15.67 30.28 42.04
N TYR A 670 -16.32 31.31 42.57
CA TYR A 670 -16.95 31.27 43.89
C TYR A 670 -18.25 30.46 43.88
N ALA A 671 -18.60 29.87 45.04
CA ALA A 671 -19.76 28.98 45.19
C ALA A 671 -21.09 29.59 44.72
N ASP A 672 -21.25 30.92 44.86
CA ASP A 672 -22.45 31.63 44.41
C ASP A 672 -22.65 31.60 42.88
N ASN A 673 -21.58 31.31 42.12
CA ASN A 673 -21.59 31.25 40.65
C ASN A 673 -21.61 29.82 40.11
N TRP A 674 -21.66 28.79 40.97
CA TRP A 674 -21.69 27.40 40.51
C TRP A 674 -23.03 27.07 39.83
N ASN A 675 -22.96 26.39 38.67
CA ASN A 675 -24.13 26.04 37.88
C ASN A 675 -24.67 24.65 38.24
N TYR A 676 -25.27 24.52 39.43
CA TYR A 676 -25.84 23.26 39.93
C TYR A 676 -26.92 22.66 39.01
N LYS A 677 -27.69 23.52 38.33
CA LYS A 677 -28.74 23.11 37.41
C LYS A 677 -28.15 22.36 36.22
N GLU A 678 -27.13 22.91 35.58
CA GLU A 678 -26.46 22.29 34.44
C GLU A 678 -25.80 20.96 34.84
N ILE A 679 -25.13 20.91 36.00
CA ILE A 679 -24.58 19.66 36.53
C ILE A 679 -25.69 18.61 36.69
N SER A 680 -26.84 19.00 37.26
CA SER A 680 -27.98 18.09 37.45
C SER A 680 -28.53 17.56 36.12
N GLU A 681 -28.72 18.43 35.13
CA GLU A 681 -29.24 18.06 33.80
C GLU A 681 -28.27 17.16 33.03
N VAL A 682 -26.98 17.51 33.01
CA VAL A 682 -25.94 16.72 32.34
C VAL A 682 -25.83 15.33 32.98
N ILE A 683 -25.76 15.24 34.32
CA ILE A 683 -25.63 13.95 35.02
C ILE A 683 -26.87 13.07 34.81
N LYS A 684 -28.08 13.63 34.86
CA LYS A 684 -29.33 12.90 34.55
C LYS A 684 -29.36 12.34 33.12
N SER A 685 -28.67 12.98 32.19
CA SER A 685 -28.57 12.49 30.80
C SER A 685 -27.61 11.31 30.62
N ILE A 686 -26.67 11.13 31.57
CA ILE A 686 -25.63 10.10 31.53
C ILE A 686 -26.16 8.77 32.06
N PHE A 687 -26.71 8.77 33.27
CA PHE A 687 -27.19 7.54 33.94
C PHE A 687 -28.51 7.78 34.69
N PRO A 688 -29.33 6.73 34.90
CA PRO A 688 -30.60 6.86 35.61
C PRO A 688 -30.37 7.19 37.09
N ILE A 689 -31.07 8.21 37.59
CA ILE A 689 -30.96 8.69 38.97
C ILE A 689 -32.31 8.51 39.67
N LYS A 690 -32.30 7.88 40.85
CA LYS A 690 -33.49 7.67 41.71
C LYS A 690 -33.60 8.77 42.78
N ILE A 691 -33.44 10.04 42.38
CA ILE A 691 -33.49 11.20 43.27
C ILE A 691 -34.45 12.23 42.67
N ASP A 692 -35.44 12.65 43.45
CA ASP A 692 -36.51 13.56 42.99
C ASP A 692 -35.98 14.95 42.63
N ASP A 693 -35.06 15.51 43.42
CA ASP A 693 -34.43 16.82 43.16
C ASP A 693 -32.92 16.79 43.43
N LEU A 694 -32.16 16.33 42.41
CA LEU A 694 -30.70 16.30 42.47
C LEU A 694 -30.09 17.71 42.58
N GLU A 695 -30.69 18.74 41.98
CA GLU A 695 -30.13 20.10 42.06
C GLU A 695 -30.08 20.58 43.51
N LYS A 696 -31.18 20.39 44.24
CA LYS A 696 -31.26 20.76 45.66
C LYS A 696 -30.22 20.00 46.49
N THR A 697 -30.06 18.69 46.26
CA THR A 697 -29.05 17.89 46.95
C THR A 697 -27.64 18.38 46.66
N LEU A 698 -27.34 18.81 45.43
CA LEU A 698 -26.02 19.32 45.07
C LEU A 698 -25.68 20.65 45.77
N ARG A 699 -26.69 21.49 46.05
CA ARG A 699 -26.53 22.77 46.76
C ARG A 699 -26.14 22.60 48.23
N ASP A 700 -26.39 21.44 48.82
CA ASP A 700 -26.06 21.16 50.23
C ASP A 700 -24.56 20.87 50.45
N PHE A 701 -23.79 20.64 49.37
CA PHE A 701 -22.35 20.38 49.45
C PHE A 701 -21.52 21.65 49.46
N GLN A 702 -20.44 21.65 50.26
CA GLN A 702 -19.59 22.82 50.45
C GLN A 702 -18.36 22.85 49.54
N SER A 703 -18.06 21.75 48.83
CA SER A 703 -16.92 21.70 47.91
C SER A 703 -17.22 20.90 46.63
N PRO A 704 -16.55 21.21 45.50
CA PRO A 704 -16.66 20.44 44.27
C PRO A 704 -16.24 18.97 44.42
N GLU A 705 -15.28 18.69 45.32
CA GLU A 705 -14.81 17.35 45.61
C GLU A 705 -15.91 16.52 46.28
N GLN A 706 -16.62 17.08 47.27
CA GLN A 706 -17.75 16.40 47.92
C GLN A 706 -18.87 16.09 46.93
N MET A 707 -19.18 17.03 46.03
CA MET A 707 -20.16 16.80 44.96
C MET A 707 -19.70 15.69 44.01
N SER A 708 -18.43 15.73 43.60
CA SER A 708 -17.86 14.73 42.70
C SER A 708 -17.91 13.34 43.30
N ASP A 709 -17.48 13.17 44.56
CA ASP A 709 -17.50 11.88 45.26
C ASP A 709 -18.93 11.34 45.42
N TYR A 710 -19.89 12.21 45.73
CA TYR A 710 -21.30 11.83 45.81
C TYR A 710 -21.84 11.33 44.46
N LEU A 711 -21.61 12.09 43.38
CA LEU A 711 -22.04 11.73 42.04
C LEU A 711 -21.36 10.46 41.51
N ILE A 712 -20.07 10.28 41.81
CA ILE A 712 -19.31 9.06 41.50
C ILE A 712 -19.95 7.85 42.17
N ASN A 713 -20.27 7.94 43.46
CA ASN A 713 -20.90 6.83 44.20
C ASN A 713 -22.28 6.46 43.62
N LEU A 714 -23.06 7.46 43.20
CA LEU A 714 -24.32 7.23 42.49
C LEU A 714 -24.11 6.53 41.14
N ALA A 715 -23.14 6.98 40.35
CA ALA A 715 -22.82 6.40 39.05
C ALA A 715 -22.33 4.94 39.18
N GLU A 716 -21.48 4.65 40.17
CA GLU A 716 -21.00 3.29 40.47
C GLU A 716 -22.15 2.38 40.91
N SER A 717 -23.06 2.89 41.75
CA SER A 717 -24.25 2.15 42.18
C SER A 717 -25.17 1.83 40.99
N ALA A 718 -25.42 2.81 40.12
CA ALA A 718 -26.19 2.61 38.89
C ALA A 718 -25.52 1.59 37.96
N TYR A 719 -24.18 1.58 37.90
CA TYR A 719 -23.43 0.62 37.10
C TYR A 719 -23.58 -0.80 37.61
N GLN A 720 -23.48 -0.97 38.94
CA GLN A 720 -23.69 -2.27 39.59
C GLN A 720 -25.11 -2.79 39.43
N GLU A 721 -26.13 -1.92 39.49
CA GLU A 721 -27.51 -2.29 39.18
C GLU A 721 -27.64 -2.77 37.73
N LYS A 722 -27.01 -2.05 36.80
CA LYS A 722 -27.02 -2.41 35.37
C LYS A 722 -26.32 -3.73 35.08
N GLU A 723 -25.19 -3.98 35.72
CA GLU A 723 -24.44 -5.23 35.65
C GLU A 723 -25.26 -6.41 36.19
N LYS A 724 -26.02 -6.21 37.28
CA LYS A 724 -26.95 -7.22 37.81
C LYS A 724 -28.12 -7.49 36.86
N GLU A 725 -28.65 -6.47 36.20
CA GLU A 725 -29.73 -6.60 35.20
C GLU A 725 -29.29 -7.42 33.98
N ILE A 726 -28.06 -7.21 33.51
CA ILE A 726 -27.53 -7.77 32.25
C ILE A 726 -26.78 -9.11 32.46
N GLU A 727 -26.40 -9.41 33.70
CA GLU A 727 -25.43 -10.44 34.11
C GLU A 727 -23.98 -10.05 33.79
N GLU A 728 -23.07 -10.39 34.72
CA GLU A 728 -21.65 -10.00 34.68
C GLU A 728 -20.96 -10.37 33.37
N LYS A 729 -21.11 -11.62 32.92
CA LYS A 729 -20.46 -12.12 31.70
C LYS A 729 -20.90 -11.38 30.44
N ASN A 730 -22.19 -11.06 30.32
CA ASN A 730 -22.72 -10.31 29.17
C ASN A 730 -22.29 -8.85 29.25
N MET A 731 -22.24 -8.27 30.46
CA MET A 731 -21.76 -6.91 30.69
C MET A 731 -20.31 -6.75 30.21
N ARG A 732 -19.40 -7.69 30.54
CA ARG A 732 -18.00 -7.65 30.04
C ARG A 732 -17.92 -7.62 28.50
N GLN A 733 -18.81 -8.35 27.81
CA GLN A 733 -18.84 -8.36 26.34
C GLN A 733 -19.40 -7.05 25.76
N ILE A 734 -20.46 -6.51 26.39
CA ILE A 734 -21.08 -5.24 26.01
C ILE A 734 -20.10 -4.08 26.18
N GLU A 735 -19.37 -4.06 27.30
CA GLU A 735 -18.31 -3.08 27.58
C GLU A 735 -17.27 -3.04 26.45
N LYS A 736 -16.72 -4.20 26.08
CA LYS A 736 -15.77 -4.31 24.95
C LYS A 736 -16.36 -3.79 23.66
N PHE A 737 -17.57 -4.25 23.32
CA PHE A 737 -18.24 -3.89 22.08
C PHE A 737 -18.49 -2.39 21.98
N ILE A 738 -19.04 -1.76 23.02
CA ILE A 738 -19.31 -0.31 23.04
C ILE A 738 -18.01 0.46 22.95
N PHE A 739 -16.98 0.06 23.70
CA PHE A 739 -15.72 0.79 23.71
C PHE A 739 -15.04 0.73 22.33
N LEU A 740 -14.95 -0.46 21.72
CA LEU A 740 -14.38 -0.60 20.37
C LEU A 740 -15.19 0.17 19.33
N ARG A 741 -16.53 0.03 19.35
CA ARG A 741 -17.41 0.76 18.43
C ARG A 741 -17.28 2.27 18.56
N ASN A 742 -17.18 2.78 19.79
CA ASN A 742 -17.03 4.22 20.03
C ASN A 742 -15.68 4.73 19.51
N ILE A 743 -14.59 3.97 19.77
CA ILE A 743 -13.27 4.28 19.20
C ILE A 743 -13.34 4.28 17.67
N ASP A 744 -13.95 3.27 17.06
CA ASP A 744 -14.01 3.12 15.60
C ASP A 744 -14.74 4.28 14.94
N ILE A 745 -15.95 4.61 15.42
CA ILE A 745 -16.77 5.69 14.83
C ILE A 745 -16.03 7.03 14.88
N LEU A 746 -15.50 7.38 16.06
CA LEU A 746 -14.82 8.66 16.25
C LEU A 746 -13.47 8.70 15.53
N TRP A 747 -12.74 7.57 15.47
CA TRP A 747 -11.49 7.49 14.71
C TRP A 747 -11.74 7.66 13.20
N MET A 748 -12.77 7.02 12.65
CA MET A 748 -13.14 7.19 11.25
C MET A 748 -13.55 8.64 10.93
N GLU A 749 -14.23 9.32 11.85
CA GLU A 749 -14.58 10.73 11.70
C GLU A 749 -13.33 11.62 11.75
N HIS A 750 -12.40 11.29 12.64
CA HIS A 750 -11.13 11.98 12.74
C HIS A 750 -10.27 11.81 11.49
N LEU A 751 -10.22 10.62 10.89
CA LEU A 751 -9.51 10.39 9.61
C LEU A 751 -10.07 11.25 8.48
N ASP A 752 -11.40 11.34 8.38
CA ASP A 752 -12.09 12.18 7.40
C ASP A 752 -11.80 13.68 7.61
N ASN A 753 -11.87 14.13 8.87
CA ASN A 753 -11.50 15.49 9.25
C ASN A 753 -10.04 15.82 8.91
N LEU A 754 -9.11 14.88 9.08
CA LEU A 754 -7.71 15.06 8.71
C LEU A 754 -7.51 15.11 7.19
N GLU A 755 -8.26 14.33 6.43
CA GLU A 755 -8.24 14.40 4.96
C GLU A 755 -8.70 15.77 4.46
N HIS A 756 -9.83 16.27 4.98
CA HIS A 756 -10.29 17.63 4.69
C HIS A 756 -9.30 18.70 5.15
N LEU A 757 -8.68 18.53 6.34
CA LEU A 757 -7.68 19.45 6.85
C LEU A 757 -6.48 19.53 5.91
N ARG A 758 -5.97 18.39 5.43
CA ARG A 758 -4.84 18.32 4.49
C ARG A 758 -5.10 19.16 3.24
N ASP A 759 -6.33 19.12 2.73
CA ASP A 759 -6.73 19.88 1.54
C ASP A 759 -6.85 21.39 1.85
N SER A 760 -7.46 21.75 2.99
CA SER A 760 -7.64 23.15 3.40
C SER A 760 -6.32 23.88 3.68
N VAL A 761 -5.33 23.18 4.24
CA VAL A 761 -4.05 23.79 4.64
C VAL A 761 -3.18 24.16 3.42
N ARG A 762 -3.37 23.50 2.28
CA ARG A 762 -2.76 23.92 1.01
C ARG A 762 -3.17 25.32 0.59
N LEU A 763 -4.41 25.72 0.90
CA LEU A 763 -4.94 27.06 0.62
C LEU A 763 -4.50 28.11 1.66
N ARG A 764 -3.97 27.71 2.82
CA ARG A 764 -3.42 28.63 3.83
C ARG A 764 -1.94 28.96 3.62
N ALA A 765 -1.27 28.26 2.69
CA ALA A 765 0.11 28.54 2.28
C ALA A 765 0.33 29.99 1.77
N TYR A 766 -0.74 30.70 1.41
CA TYR A 766 -0.70 32.11 1.04
C TYR A 766 -0.28 33.06 2.17
N GLY A 767 -0.34 32.63 3.43
CA GLY A 767 0.03 33.42 4.62
C GLY A 767 1.50 33.35 5.05
N GLN A 768 2.43 32.88 4.20
CA GLN A 768 3.86 32.65 4.52
C GLN A 768 4.14 31.65 5.66
N LYS A 769 3.17 30.82 6.04
CA LYS A 769 3.35 29.76 7.03
C LYS A 769 3.54 28.40 6.35
N ASP A 770 4.37 27.54 6.94
CA ASP A 770 4.60 26.18 6.45
C ASP A 770 3.32 25.33 6.61
N PRO A 771 2.73 24.83 5.50
CA PRO A 771 1.52 23.99 5.53
C PRO A 771 1.65 22.74 6.42
N LEU A 772 2.82 22.10 6.46
CA LEU A 772 3.01 20.88 7.24
C LEU A 772 2.98 21.18 8.75
N VAL A 773 3.50 22.34 9.16
CA VAL A 773 3.49 22.76 10.57
C VAL A 773 2.07 23.08 11.04
N GLU A 774 1.29 23.80 10.22
CA GLU A 774 -0.11 24.09 10.51
C GLU A 774 -0.95 22.80 10.56
N TYR A 775 -0.72 21.86 9.63
CA TYR A 775 -1.37 20.54 9.65
C TYR A 775 -1.02 19.75 10.91
N LYS A 776 0.24 19.77 11.37
CA LYS A 776 0.66 19.10 12.60
C LYS A 776 -0.02 19.69 13.84
N ASN A 777 -0.07 21.02 13.95
CA ASN A 777 -0.67 21.70 15.10
C ASN A 777 -2.17 21.45 15.17
N GLU A 778 -2.87 21.66 14.06
CA GLU A 778 -4.32 21.50 14.00
C GLU A 778 -4.70 20.02 14.11
N GLY A 779 -3.97 19.12 13.45
CA GLY A 779 -4.14 17.68 13.57
C GLY A 779 -3.93 17.17 15.01
N HIS A 780 -2.99 17.76 15.77
CA HIS A 780 -2.82 17.44 17.19
C HIS A 780 -4.00 17.92 18.04
N ARG A 781 -4.52 19.13 17.78
CA ARG A 781 -5.71 19.67 18.46
C ARG A 781 -6.92 18.77 18.24
N LEU A 782 -7.18 18.37 16.99
CA LEU A 782 -8.24 17.42 16.64
C LEU A 782 -8.06 16.08 17.36
N PHE A 783 -6.82 15.59 17.44
CA PHE A 783 -6.54 14.33 18.13
C PHE A 783 -6.80 14.37 19.64
N GLN A 784 -6.47 15.48 20.31
CA GLN A 784 -6.83 15.63 21.73
C GLN A 784 -8.35 15.67 21.94
N LYS A 785 -9.07 16.35 21.04
CA LYS A 785 -10.55 16.35 21.04
C LYS A 785 -11.10 14.94 20.84
N LEU A 786 -10.53 14.16 19.91
CA LEU A 786 -10.88 12.76 19.70
C LEU A 786 -10.72 11.93 20.98
N LEU A 787 -9.57 12.02 21.64
CA LEU A 787 -9.32 11.25 22.87
C LEU A 787 -10.32 11.58 23.98
N ALA A 788 -10.65 12.87 24.15
CA ALA A 788 -11.68 13.31 25.08
C ALA A 788 -13.08 12.79 24.68
N ALA A 789 -13.43 12.88 23.39
CA ALA A 789 -14.71 12.40 22.86
C ALA A 789 -14.89 10.88 23.03
N ILE A 790 -13.83 10.09 22.89
CA ILE A 790 -13.86 8.65 23.13
C ILE A 790 -14.25 8.34 24.58
N GLN A 791 -13.70 9.09 25.54
CA GLN A 791 -14.03 8.91 26.95
C GLN A 791 -15.49 9.30 27.23
N SER A 792 -15.91 10.50 26.81
CA SER A 792 -17.25 11.00 27.09
C SER A 792 -18.34 10.20 26.36
N GLY A 793 -18.10 9.78 25.12
CA GLY A 793 -19.00 8.92 24.35
C GLY A 793 -19.23 7.56 25.01
N LEU A 794 -18.21 7.01 25.68
CA LEU A 794 -18.33 5.75 26.42
C LEU A 794 -19.27 5.90 27.61
N VAL A 795 -19.07 6.93 28.44
CA VAL A 795 -19.90 7.20 29.64
C VAL A 795 -21.36 7.46 29.23
N ASN A 796 -21.58 8.19 28.15
CA ASN A 796 -22.93 8.49 27.64
C ASN A 796 -23.69 7.28 27.09
N THR A 797 -22.99 6.21 26.71
CA THR A 797 -23.58 5.05 26.04
C THR A 797 -23.72 3.85 26.97
N ILE A 798 -22.79 3.65 27.90
CA ILE A 798 -22.69 2.42 28.70
C ILE A 798 -23.94 2.14 29.55
N TYR A 799 -24.60 3.19 30.07
CA TYR A 799 -25.82 3.06 30.88
C TYR A 799 -27.11 2.88 30.06
N LYS A 800 -27.09 3.26 28.77
CA LYS A 800 -28.29 3.30 27.89
C LYS A 800 -28.53 1.98 27.16
N VAL A 801 -27.67 0.99 27.35
CA VAL A 801 -27.77 -0.28 26.63
C VAL A 801 -28.87 -1.15 27.21
N SER A 802 -29.76 -1.61 26.34
CA SER A 802 -30.79 -2.62 26.63
C SER A 802 -30.39 -3.96 25.99
N LEU A 803 -30.76 -5.07 26.62
CA LEU A 803 -30.62 -6.42 26.05
C LEU A 803 -31.50 -6.58 24.80
N ALA A 804 -30.99 -6.18 23.64
CA ALA A 804 -31.43 -6.74 22.37
C ALA A 804 -30.58 -7.99 22.09
N PRO A 805 -31.16 -9.10 21.61
CA PRO A 805 -30.41 -10.32 21.36
C PRO A 805 -29.29 -10.05 20.35
N VAL A 806 -28.04 -10.18 20.79
CA VAL A 806 -26.81 -9.93 20.02
C VAL A 806 -26.55 -11.03 18.97
N HIS A 807 -27.50 -11.94 18.74
CA HIS A 807 -27.41 -12.91 17.66
C HIS A 807 -27.92 -12.29 16.35
N SER A 808 -26.99 -11.91 15.45
CA SER A 808 -27.07 -12.03 13.97
C SER A 808 -26.47 -10.86 13.15
N TYR A 809 -25.92 -9.82 13.75
CA TYR A 809 -25.33 -8.71 12.97
C TYR A 809 -23.87 -8.92 12.54
N SER A 810 -23.12 -9.82 13.18
CA SER A 810 -21.67 -10.00 12.92
C SER A 810 -21.34 -10.73 11.62
N GLU A 811 -22.16 -11.70 11.19
CA GLU A 811 -21.87 -12.49 9.97
C GLU A 811 -22.33 -11.81 8.68
N ARG A 812 -23.37 -10.96 8.71
CA ARG A 812 -23.96 -10.41 7.48
C ARG A 812 -23.22 -9.20 6.91
N ALA A 813 -22.64 -8.34 7.76
CA ALA A 813 -21.95 -7.13 7.31
C ALA A 813 -20.52 -7.40 6.78
N PHE A 814 -19.83 -8.40 7.33
CA PHE A 814 -18.49 -8.79 6.85
C PHE A 814 -18.53 -9.72 5.63
N ASN A 815 -19.49 -10.67 5.56
CA ASN A 815 -19.64 -11.50 4.35
C ASN A 815 -20.16 -10.73 3.13
N THR A 816 -20.75 -9.54 3.31
CA THR A 816 -21.11 -8.67 2.16
C THR A 816 -19.92 -7.89 1.60
N LEU A 817 -18.82 -7.75 2.34
CA LEU A 817 -17.57 -7.13 1.88
C LEU A 817 -16.69 -8.11 1.09
N SER A 818 -16.86 -9.43 1.25
CA SER A 818 -16.14 -10.45 0.49
C SER A 818 -16.91 -11.00 -0.72
N THR A 819 -18.16 -10.58 -0.99
CA THR A 819 -18.98 -11.22 -2.05
C THR A 819 -19.70 -10.27 -3.00
N ARG A 820 -19.44 -8.95 -2.95
CA ARG A 820 -20.17 -7.98 -3.78
C ARG A 820 -19.45 -7.45 -5.00
N GLU A 821 -18.17 -7.77 -5.20
CA GLU A 821 -17.54 -7.67 -6.50
C GLU A 821 -17.35 -9.10 -7.04
N GLU A 822 -18.02 -9.42 -8.15
CA GLU A 822 -17.97 -10.71 -8.87
C GLU A 822 -18.82 -11.89 -8.37
N SER A 823 -20.15 -11.72 -8.35
CA SER A 823 -21.07 -12.87 -8.60
C SER A 823 -22.26 -12.51 -9.49
N ARG A 824 -22.02 -11.85 -10.62
CA ARG A 824 -22.94 -11.94 -11.77
C ARG A 824 -22.54 -13.10 -12.69
N GLY A 825 -22.37 -14.28 -12.12
CA GLY A 825 -22.53 -15.52 -12.87
C GLY A 825 -23.99 -15.63 -13.33
N LYS A 826 -24.24 -15.72 -14.64
CA LYS A 826 -25.59 -15.83 -15.22
C LYS A 826 -26.35 -17.00 -14.57
N ILE A 827 -27.26 -16.71 -13.65
CA ILE A 827 -28.17 -17.70 -13.06
C ILE A 827 -28.99 -18.31 -14.21
N SER A 828 -28.87 -19.63 -14.40
CA SER A 828 -29.61 -20.35 -15.43
C SER A 828 -31.12 -20.15 -15.25
N ARG A 829 -31.84 -19.85 -16.34
CA ARG A 829 -33.29 -19.53 -16.33
C ARG A 829 -34.15 -20.61 -15.68
N ASN A 830 -33.67 -21.85 -15.64
CA ASN A 830 -34.40 -23.00 -15.07
C ASN A 830 -33.95 -23.37 -13.64
N SER A 831 -32.93 -22.71 -13.08
CA SER A 831 -32.49 -22.93 -11.69
C SER A 831 -33.49 -22.39 -10.67
N PRO A 832 -33.50 -22.91 -9.43
CA PRO A 832 -34.27 -22.34 -8.32
C PRO A 832 -33.91 -20.87 -8.11
N CYS A 833 -34.91 -20.04 -7.81
CA CYS A 833 -34.70 -18.61 -7.63
C CYS A 833 -33.98 -18.32 -6.29
N PRO A 834 -32.92 -17.49 -6.28
CA PRO A 834 -32.10 -17.24 -5.08
C PRO A 834 -32.86 -16.61 -3.90
N CYS A 835 -34.03 -16.02 -4.15
CA CYS A 835 -34.87 -15.42 -3.11
C CYS A 835 -35.58 -16.44 -2.19
N GLY A 836 -35.37 -17.74 -2.39
CA GLY A 836 -35.97 -18.79 -1.57
C GLY A 836 -37.46 -19.07 -1.85
N SER A 837 -38.03 -18.50 -2.92
CA SER A 837 -39.47 -18.65 -3.25
C SER A 837 -39.89 -20.04 -3.74
N GLY A 838 -38.96 -20.99 -3.89
CA GLY A 838 -39.22 -22.32 -4.44
C GLY A 838 -39.54 -22.37 -5.95
N LYS A 839 -39.66 -21.22 -6.62
CA LYS A 839 -39.93 -21.12 -8.07
C LYS A 839 -38.63 -21.09 -8.90
N LYS A 840 -38.71 -21.49 -10.18
CA LYS A 840 -37.60 -21.30 -11.14
C LYS A 840 -37.34 -19.81 -11.39
N PHE A 841 -36.08 -19.41 -11.59
CA PHE A 841 -35.67 -18.00 -11.76
C PHE A 841 -36.51 -17.25 -12.81
N LYS A 842 -36.78 -17.87 -13.98
CA LYS A 842 -37.63 -17.28 -15.04
C LYS A 842 -39.11 -17.03 -14.68
N LYS A 843 -39.59 -17.57 -13.55
CA LYS A 843 -40.97 -17.40 -13.06
C LYS A 843 -41.00 -16.55 -11.79
N CYS A 844 -39.90 -15.89 -11.45
CA CYS A 844 -39.76 -15.03 -10.28
C CYS A 844 -38.92 -13.80 -10.65
N HIS A 845 -37.64 -13.73 -10.28
CA HIS A 845 -36.80 -12.54 -10.52
C HIS A 845 -36.28 -12.41 -11.96
N GLY A 846 -36.45 -13.43 -12.81
CA GLY A 846 -36.11 -13.39 -14.24
C GLY A 846 -37.32 -13.38 -15.16
N ALA A 847 -38.47 -12.91 -14.67
CA ALA A 847 -39.71 -12.74 -15.43
C ALA A 847 -39.70 -11.45 -16.25
#